data_AF-A0A2P2MP54-F1
#
_entry.id   AF-A0A2P2MP54-F1
#
_cell.length_a   1.000
_cell.length_b   1.000
_cell.length_c   1.000
_cell.angle_alpha   90.00
_cell.angle_beta   90.00
_cell.angle_gamma   90.00
#
_symmetry.space_group_name_H-M   'P 1'
#
loop_
_entity.id
_entity.type
_entity.pdbx_description
1 polymer ?
#
loop_
_entity_poly.entity_id
_entity_poly.type
_entity_poly.pdbx_seq_one_letter_code
_entity_poly.pdbx_strand_id
1 'polypeptide(L)'
;MSYKAQIQYQTWPPSPPNLTADAVKPRKNLHFVTNPTSNCLCYPSSLSFSPFPLTSRPPLNHPPLLQPLHDSSHDLLVEDLENSTENHKNLENLIKFGQIARGDLSRRIYIQDPPWISALFLKGLYKTVNRELRIEFEDIEKREYNLLRRRQIRDETEAWERMVEEYKGLVKEMCQRKLAPNLPYVKGLFLGWFEPLKEAIEREQKLPRSKKQKAAFAPHVELLPADKMAVIVMHKMMGLVTVGHDDGCVPVVQAAVQIGMAIEQEVRIHNFLEKTKKYKRSRTMVETQEGLSKDKEMLRKRLNSLIRRRRLIEVQNLVKSEEFKPWGRDTQAKLGCCLLELLTETAYVQPPVDQSVDTPPDVRPAFRHKFKTLSKDQGQNRSKKYGVIECDPLILMGLDRSAKHMLIPYFPMLVPPRKWKGYGKGGHLFLPSYVMRTHGSKQQQNALKNVPAKQMQKVFEALNTLGITKWRVNRRVFDVIESIWEMGGNIAGLVDREDIPTPEKPASEDSAEIREWRWSVRKARKINRERHAQRCDTELKLSVARKLKDEQGFYYPHNLDFRGRAYPMHPHLTHLSSDLCRGILEFAEGRPLGKSGLRWLRIHLANLYSGGVEKLSHDGRLAFVEDHLDDIIDSAENPINGNRWWLTAEDPFQFLAACFNLSEALKSSAPHTLISHLPIHQDGSCNGLQHYAALGRNRVGFLVHICVSCVNSLSLYGSMCKISIYLQKSSLLL
;
A
#
# COMPACT_ATOMS: atom_id res chain seq x y z
N MET A 1 -61.86 12.95 48.83
CA MET A 1 -62.33 11.54 48.83
C MET A 1 -61.41 10.72 47.95
N SER A 2 -60.80 9.70 48.54
CA SER A 2 -59.79 8.79 48.00
C SER A 2 -60.47 7.62 47.29
N TYR A 3 -59.94 7.14 46.15
CA TYR A 3 -59.87 5.70 45.90
C TYR A 3 -58.61 5.35 45.09
N LYS A 4 -57.90 4.34 45.61
CA LYS A 4 -56.57 3.85 45.25
C LYS A 4 -56.61 2.91 44.04
N ALA A 5 -55.58 2.95 43.19
CA ALA A 5 -55.25 1.89 42.23
C ALA A 5 -54.02 1.10 42.71
N GLN A 6 -54.14 -0.23 42.75
CA GLN A 6 -53.10 -1.17 43.19
C GLN A 6 -52.24 -1.64 42.01
N ILE A 7 -50.94 -1.80 42.30
CA ILE A 7 -49.87 -2.32 41.44
C ILE A 7 -49.77 -3.85 41.62
N GLN A 8 -49.55 -4.60 40.54
CA GLN A 8 -48.97 -5.95 40.61
C GLN A 8 -47.86 -6.13 39.56
N TYR A 9 -46.69 -6.52 40.04
CA TYR A 9 -45.53 -7.01 39.29
C TYR A 9 -45.70 -8.52 39.03
N GLN A 10 -45.26 -9.02 37.86
CA GLN A 10 -45.05 -10.46 37.64
C GLN A 10 -43.62 -10.74 37.15
N THR A 11 -43.02 -11.70 37.83
CA THR A 11 -41.67 -12.25 37.74
C THR A 11 -41.59 -13.41 36.73
N TRP A 12 -40.46 -13.56 36.05
CA TRP A 12 -40.11 -14.75 35.26
C TRP A 12 -39.47 -15.83 36.14
N PRO A 13 -39.72 -17.13 35.84
CA PRO A 13 -38.61 -18.09 35.70
C PRO A 13 -38.90 -19.16 34.59
N PRO A 14 -38.17 -20.29 34.48
CA PRO A 14 -36.98 -20.47 33.64
C PRO A 14 -37.13 -21.62 32.59
N SER A 15 -36.13 -21.74 31.71
CA SER A 15 -35.97 -22.74 30.63
C SER A 15 -35.99 -24.22 31.07
N PRO A 16 -36.43 -25.14 30.17
CA PRO A 16 -35.74 -26.44 29.99
C PRO A 16 -35.76 -26.93 28.49
N PRO A 17 -35.45 -28.20 28.13
CA PRO A 17 -34.10 -28.69 27.79
C PRO A 17 -33.98 -29.40 26.40
N ASN A 18 -32.77 -29.89 26.09
CA ASN A 18 -32.38 -30.69 24.92
C ASN A 18 -33.17 -31.99 24.74
N LEU A 19 -33.47 -32.38 23.48
CA LEU A 19 -33.76 -33.76 23.05
C LEU A 19 -33.22 -34.03 21.63
N THR A 20 -32.66 -35.23 21.47
CA THR A 20 -31.94 -35.80 20.33
C THR A 20 -32.83 -36.63 19.39
N ALA A 21 -32.43 -36.65 18.11
CA ALA A 21 -32.55 -37.69 17.06
C ALA A 21 -33.84 -38.53 16.91
N ASP A 22 -34.48 -38.46 15.72
CA ASP A 22 -34.60 -39.62 14.82
C ASP A 22 -35.17 -39.29 13.42
N ALA A 23 -34.93 -40.23 12.48
CA ALA A 23 -34.91 -40.18 11.02
C ALA A 23 -36.24 -39.92 10.26
N VAL A 24 -36.16 -39.31 9.06
CA VAL A 24 -36.93 -39.70 7.83
C VAL A 24 -36.17 -39.33 6.53
N LYS A 25 -36.24 -40.25 5.55
CA LYS A 25 -35.62 -40.36 4.23
C LYS A 25 -36.13 -39.39 3.11
N PRO A 26 -35.46 -39.32 1.94
CA PRO A 26 -35.59 -38.26 0.93
C PRO A 26 -36.59 -38.56 -0.19
N ARG A 27 -37.10 -37.54 -0.88
CA ARG A 27 -37.83 -37.67 -2.16
C ARG A 27 -37.12 -36.94 -3.31
N LYS A 28 -37.05 -37.67 -4.42
CA LYS A 28 -36.47 -37.35 -5.73
C LYS A 28 -37.52 -36.81 -6.71
N ASN A 29 -37.01 -36.07 -7.70
CA ASN A 29 -37.41 -35.99 -9.12
C ASN A 29 -38.75 -35.33 -9.51
N LEU A 30 -38.62 -34.36 -10.42
CA LEU A 30 -39.58 -34.10 -11.49
C LEU A 30 -38.79 -33.85 -12.79
N HIS A 31 -38.96 -34.78 -13.74
CA HIS A 31 -38.55 -34.66 -15.13
C HIS A 31 -39.69 -33.98 -15.91
N PHE A 32 -39.35 -33.14 -16.89
CA PHE A 32 -40.19 -32.92 -18.06
C PHE A 32 -39.33 -32.96 -19.32
N VAL A 33 -39.71 -33.85 -20.23
CA VAL A 33 -39.19 -34.03 -21.59
C VAL A 33 -40.38 -33.87 -22.51
N THR A 34 -40.25 -33.05 -23.55
CA THR A 34 -40.85 -33.30 -24.88
C THR A 34 -40.12 -32.47 -25.94
N ASN A 35 -39.56 -33.17 -26.94
CA ASN A 35 -39.25 -32.66 -28.30
C ASN A 35 -40.48 -32.93 -29.20
N PRO A 36 -40.60 -32.28 -30.38
CA PRO A 36 -40.19 -32.99 -31.61
C PRO A 36 -39.53 -32.12 -32.71
N THR A 37 -38.51 -32.73 -33.33
CA THR A 37 -38.07 -32.76 -34.74
C THR A 37 -38.46 -31.67 -35.76
N SER A 38 -37.45 -31.14 -36.48
CA SER A 38 -37.47 -31.06 -37.95
C SER A 38 -36.04 -31.10 -38.54
N ASN A 39 -35.87 -31.89 -39.58
CA ASN A 39 -34.64 -32.16 -40.32
C ASN A 39 -34.24 -31.00 -41.23
N CYS A 40 -32.94 -30.71 -41.34
CA CYS A 40 -32.33 -30.36 -42.63
C CYS A 40 -30.84 -30.73 -42.62
N LEU A 41 -30.52 -31.66 -43.52
CA LEU A 41 -29.21 -32.15 -43.89
C LEU A 41 -28.55 -31.16 -44.84
N CYS A 42 -27.35 -30.67 -44.52
CA CYS A 42 -26.34 -30.28 -45.51
C CYS A 42 -24.95 -30.45 -44.87
N TYR A 43 -24.23 -31.50 -45.29
CA TYR A 43 -22.78 -31.59 -45.15
C TYR A 43 -22.10 -30.66 -46.17
N PRO A 44 -20.90 -30.14 -45.84
CA PRO A 44 -19.76 -30.43 -46.71
C PRO A 44 -18.58 -31.05 -45.93
N SER A 45 -18.22 -32.25 -46.38
CA SER A 45 -16.86 -32.71 -46.70
C SER A 45 -15.66 -32.16 -45.89
N SER A 46 -15.17 -33.00 -44.99
CA SER A 46 -13.76 -33.39 -44.82
C SER A 46 -12.69 -32.45 -45.39
N LEU A 47 -12.02 -31.70 -44.50
CA LEU A 47 -10.60 -31.40 -44.63
C LEU A 47 -9.85 -32.19 -43.56
N SER A 48 -8.99 -33.08 -44.03
CA SER A 48 -8.11 -33.93 -43.25
C SER A 48 -7.12 -33.09 -42.45
N PHE A 49 -7.11 -33.27 -41.12
CA PHE A 49 -5.98 -32.84 -40.30
C PHE A 49 -4.92 -33.94 -40.33
N SER A 50 -3.79 -33.63 -40.95
CA SER A 50 -2.54 -34.37 -40.78
C SER A 50 -2.02 -34.20 -39.34
N PRO A 51 -1.42 -35.23 -38.74
CA PRO A 51 -0.80 -35.09 -37.42
C PRO A 51 0.53 -34.32 -37.57
N PHE A 52 0.65 -33.19 -36.88
CA PHE A 52 1.91 -32.47 -36.80
C PHE A 52 3.00 -33.31 -36.12
N PRO A 53 4.27 -33.22 -36.58
CA PRO A 53 5.36 -34.03 -36.07
C PRO A 53 5.83 -33.57 -34.68
N LEU A 54 6.06 -34.56 -33.81
CA LEU A 54 6.83 -34.45 -32.58
C LEU A 54 8.22 -33.87 -32.90
N THR A 55 8.44 -32.60 -32.58
CA THR A 55 9.78 -32.00 -32.60
C THR A 55 10.41 -32.09 -31.22
N SER A 56 11.64 -32.59 -31.25
CA SER A 56 12.55 -32.86 -30.15
C SER A 56 12.89 -31.61 -29.32
N ARG A 57 13.02 -31.81 -28.01
CA ARG A 57 13.50 -30.81 -27.05
C ARG A 57 14.90 -30.31 -27.42
N PRO A 58 15.16 -29.00 -27.51
CA PRO A 58 16.52 -28.47 -27.44
C PRO A 58 17.01 -28.41 -25.97
N PRO A 59 18.33 -28.43 -25.71
CA PRO A 59 18.87 -28.44 -24.35
C PRO A 59 18.61 -27.10 -23.64
N LEU A 60 18.19 -27.18 -22.37
CA LEU A 60 18.11 -26.03 -21.47
C LEU A 60 19.53 -25.51 -21.19
N ASN A 61 19.93 -24.45 -21.86
CA ASN A 61 20.98 -23.57 -21.36
C ASN A 61 20.32 -22.53 -20.44
N HIS A 62 20.43 -22.76 -19.14
CA HIS A 62 20.07 -21.79 -18.12
C HIS A 62 20.98 -20.56 -18.20
N PRO A 63 20.46 -19.32 -18.16
CA PRO A 63 21.28 -18.16 -17.80
C PRO A 63 21.75 -18.32 -16.35
N PRO A 64 22.91 -17.76 -15.94
CA PRO A 64 23.41 -17.93 -14.58
C PRO A 64 22.43 -17.32 -13.59
N LEU A 65 21.73 -18.18 -12.86
CA LEU A 65 21.00 -17.85 -11.65
C LEU A 65 22.02 -17.35 -10.64
N LEU A 66 22.04 -16.04 -10.38
CA LEU A 66 22.63 -15.51 -9.15
C LEU A 66 21.84 -16.12 -7.99
N GLN A 67 22.45 -17.10 -7.31
CA GLN A 67 21.93 -17.66 -6.08
C GLN A 67 21.90 -16.55 -5.02
N PRO A 68 20.75 -16.22 -4.42
CA PRO A 68 20.74 -15.42 -3.21
C PRO A 68 21.40 -16.26 -2.11
N LEU A 69 22.47 -15.72 -1.53
CA LEU A 69 23.21 -16.28 -0.42
C LEU A 69 22.27 -16.83 0.67
N HIS A 70 22.62 -18.02 1.17
CA HIS A 70 21.89 -18.76 2.18
C HIS A 70 21.55 -17.90 3.41
N ASP A 71 20.26 -17.75 3.68
CA ASP A 71 19.69 -16.99 4.79
C ASP A 71 19.64 -17.82 6.10
N SER A 72 20.75 -18.48 6.43
CA SER A 72 20.88 -19.25 7.66
C SER A 72 22.28 -19.16 8.24
N SER A 73 22.59 -18.05 8.91
CA SER A 73 23.57 -17.96 10.01
C SER A 73 23.99 -16.53 10.41
N HIS A 74 23.15 -15.49 10.31
CA HIS A 74 23.57 -14.16 10.80
C HIS A 74 22.46 -13.38 11.51
N ASP A 75 22.01 -13.90 12.66
CA ASP A 75 21.11 -13.17 13.58
C ASP A 75 21.84 -12.54 14.79
N LEU A 76 23.18 -12.52 14.82
CA LEU A 76 23.94 -11.96 15.95
C LEU A 76 25.27 -11.30 15.54
N LEU A 77 25.24 -10.21 14.77
CA LEU A 77 26.35 -9.24 14.70
C LEU A 77 25.79 -7.85 14.38
N VAL A 78 25.29 -7.17 15.41
CA VAL A 78 24.92 -5.75 15.40
C VAL A 78 25.58 -5.15 16.64
N GLU A 79 26.82 -4.67 16.50
CA GLU A 79 27.36 -3.49 17.22
C GLU A 79 28.89 -3.25 17.12
N ASP A 80 29.70 -4.10 16.50
CA ASP A 80 31.12 -3.75 16.34
C ASP A 80 31.34 -2.88 15.08
N LEU A 81 30.96 -1.59 15.12
CA LEU A 81 31.56 -0.52 14.29
C LEU A 81 31.02 0.90 14.63
N GLU A 82 30.69 1.20 15.89
CA GLU A 82 30.25 2.56 16.30
C GLU A 82 31.40 3.55 16.56
N ASN A 83 32.67 3.17 16.39
CA ASN A 83 33.81 4.06 16.60
C ASN A 83 34.52 4.47 15.30
N SER A 84 33.84 5.15 14.36
CA SER A 84 34.55 5.97 13.36
C SER A 84 33.67 7.11 12.80
N THR A 85 33.46 8.15 13.59
CA THR A 85 32.72 9.37 13.22
C THR A 85 33.49 10.35 12.31
N GLU A 86 34.62 9.95 11.70
CA GLU A 86 35.44 10.86 10.87
C GLU A 86 35.26 10.74 9.34
N ASN A 87 34.46 9.80 8.83
CA ASN A 87 34.42 9.53 7.38
C ASN A 87 33.38 10.31 6.55
N HIS A 88 32.68 11.28 7.13
CA HIS A 88 31.64 12.03 6.40
C HIS A 88 32.19 12.90 5.25
N LYS A 89 33.43 13.41 5.35
CA LYS A 89 34.05 14.23 4.28
C LYS A 89 34.60 13.41 3.11
N ASN A 90 34.91 12.13 3.32
CA ASN A 90 35.35 11.22 2.25
C ASN A 90 34.19 10.69 1.41
N LEU A 91 32.97 10.73 1.94
CA LEU A 91 31.75 10.22 1.29
C LEU A 91 31.30 11.12 0.12
N GLU A 92 31.40 12.44 0.23
CA GLU A 92 31.08 13.36 -0.88
C GLU A 92 32.08 13.25 -2.04
N ASN A 93 33.36 13.01 -1.72
CA ASN A 93 34.41 12.83 -2.73
C ASN A 93 34.31 11.46 -3.44
N LEU A 94 33.90 10.40 -2.74
CA LEU A 94 33.68 9.08 -3.35
C LEU A 94 32.43 9.02 -4.23
N ILE A 95 31.35 9.72 -3.85
CA ILE A 95 30.13 9.81 -4.65
C ILE A 95 30.39 10.58 -5.95
N LYS A 96 31.21 11.65 -5.90
CA LYS A 96 31.69 12.34 -7.11
C LYS A 96 32.56 11.44 -7.99
N PHE A 97 33.45 10.62 -7.41
CA PHE A 97 34.27 9.67 -8.17
C PHE A 97 33.46 8.53 -8.81
N GLY A 98 32.45 8.00 -8.10
CA GLY A 98 31.56 6.95 -8.63
C GLY A 98 30.66 7.43 -9.78
N GLN A 99 30.31 8.71 -9.81
CA GLN A 99 29.58 9.33 -10.93
C GLN A 99 30.49 9.58 -12.15
N ILE A 100 31.75 9.94 -11.94
CA ILE A 100 32.75 10.11 -13.00
C ILE A 100 33.10 8.75 -13.64
N ALA A 101 33.26 7.69 -12.83
CA ALA A 101 33.59 6.35 -13.33
C ALA A 101 32.45 5.67 -14.12
N ARG A 102 31.18 6.05 -13.89
CA ARG A 102 30.04 5.54 -14.66
C ARG A 102 29.77 6.32 -15.95
N GLY A 103 30.30 7.53 -16.10
CA GLY A 103 30.18 8.33 -17.33
C GLY A 103 31.15 7.93 -18.45
N ASP A 104 32.29 7.33 -18.11
CA ASP A 104 33.41 7.18 -19.06
C ASP A 104 33.57 5.76 -19.67
N LEU A 105 32.71 4.81 -19.30
CA LEU A 105 32.75 3.44 -19.84
C LEU A 105 32.03 3.26 -21.19
N SER A 106 31.54 4.33 -21.80
CA SER A 106 30.82 4.31 -23.09
C SER A 106 31.66 4.64 -24.33
N ARG A 107 32.98 4.82 -24.23
CA ARG A 107 33.86 4.90 -25.41
C ARG A 107 34.69 3.63 -25.55
N ARG A 108 34.10 2.60 -26.18
CA ARG A 108 34.91 1.53 -26.80
C ARG A 108 35.34 1.99 -28.19
N ILE A 109 36.56 2.49 -28.28
CA ILE A 109 37.27 2.61 -29.57
C ILE A 109 37.66 1.18 -29.96
N TYR A 110 37.18 0.72 -31.12
CA TYR A 110 37.63 -0.52 -31.73
C TYR A 110 39.04 -0.30 -32.29
N ILE A 111 40.04 -0.93 -31.68
CA ILE A 111 41.35 -1.15 -32.29
C ILE A 111 41.34 -2.62 -32.76
N GLN A 112 41.45 -2.82 -34.07
CA GLN A 112 41.81 -4.12 -34.64
C GLN A 112 43.30 -4.31 -34.43
N ASP A 113 43.70 -5.38 -33.76
CA ASP A 113 45.10 -5.82 -33.70
C ASP A 113 45.21 -7.37 -33.71
N PRO A 114 46.36 -7.92 -34.15
CA PRO A 114 46.45 -9.17 -34.90
C PRO A 114 46.44 -10.44 -34.04
N PRO A 115 46.22 -11.62 -34.65
CA PRO A 115 46.16 -12.87 -33.90
C PRO A 115 47.58 -13.29 -33.44
N TRP A 116 47.62 -14.13 -32.39
CA TRP A 116 48.63 -15.16 -32.11
C TRP A 116 49.76 -15.04 -31.05
N ILE A 117 49.92 -14.03 -30.18
CA ILE A 117 50.98 -14.11 -29.11
C ILE A 117 50.58 -13.94 -27.62
N SER A 118 49.35 -13.57 -27.22
CA SER A 118 49.05 -13.35 -25.77
C SER A 118 47.95 -14.21 -25.12
N ALA A 119 47.63 -15.39 -25.68
CA ALA A 119 46.40 -16.12 -25.31
C ALA A 119 46.42 -16.92 -23.99
N LEU A 120 47.56 -17.16 -23.34
CA LEU A 120 47.63 -18.02 -22.14
C LEU A 120 47.91 -17.27 -20.83
N PHE A 121 48.77 -16.24 -20.85
CA PHE A 121 49.10 -15.47 -19.64
C PHE A 121 48.04 -14.39 -19.32
N LEU A 122 47.53 -13.69 -20.34
CA LEU A 122 46.47 -12.69 -20.17
C LEU A 122 45.13 -13.32 -19.81
N LYS A 123 44.77 -14.51 -20.31
CA LYS A 123 43.51 -15.17 -19.90
C LYS A 123 43.50 -15.55 -18.42
N GLY A 124 44.64 -15.94 -17.85
CA GLY A 124 44.78 -16.24 -16.43
C GLY A 124 44.63 -14.98 -15.57
N LEU A 125 45.40 -13.92 -15.89
CA LEU A 125 45.32 -12.63 -15.20
C LEU A 125 43.94 -11.96 -15.36
N TYR A 126 43.35 -11.96 -16.56
CA TYR A 126 42.02 -11.41 -16.81
C TYR A 126 40.92 -12.19 -16.08
N LYS A 127 41.09 -13.51 -15.86
CA LYS A 127 40.16 -14.33 -15.08
C LYS A 127 40.32 -14.13 -13.58
N THR A 128 41.53 -13.91 -13.09
CA THR A 128 41.81 -13.56 -11.68
C THR A 128 41.32 -12.15 -11.37
N VAL A 129 41.63 -11.16 -12.21
CA VAL A 129 41.14 -9.78 -12.07
C VAL A 129 39.61 -9.72 -12.16
N ASN A 130 38.96 -10.45 -13.07
CA ASN A 130 37.49 -10.55 -13.08
C ASN A 130 36.92 -11.23 -11.83
N ARG A 131 37.67 -12.15 -11.20
CA ARG A 131 37.25 -12.81 -9.97
C ARG A 131 37.40 -11.88 -8.76
N GLU A 132 38.51 -11.16 -8.66
CA GLU A 132 38.76 -10.15 -7.62
C GLU A 132 37.76 -9.00 -7.73
N LEU A 133 37.56 -8.44 -8.92
CA LEU A 133 36.53 -7.43 -9.18
C LEU A 133 35.14 -7.93 -8.79
N ARG A 134 34.80 -9.18 -9.13
CA ARG A 134 33.50 -9.77 -8.75
C ARG A 134 33.33 -9.89 -7.24
N ILE A 135 34.38 -10.27 -6.50
CA ILE A 135 34.36 -10.33 -5.03
C ILE A 135 34.19 -8.93 -4.45
N GLU A 136 34.91 -7.93 -4.98
CA GLU A 136 34.76 -6.54 -4.55
C GLU A 136 33.36 -5.99 -4.82
N PHE A 137 32.77 -6.27 -5.99
CA PHE A 137 31.39 -5.91 -6.30
C PHE A 137 30.40 -6.58 -5.34
N GLU A 138 30.55 -7.87 -5.07
CA GLU A 138 29.71 -8.61 -4.10
C GLU A 138 29.85 -8.03 -2.69
N ASP A 139 31.05 -7.61 -2.28
CA ASP A 139 31.28 -6.96 -0.99
C ASP A 139 30.68 -5.55 -0.91
N ILE A 140 30.75 -4.76 -1.99
CA ILE A 140 30.11 -3.44 -2.08
C ILE A 140 28.58 -3.61 -1.97
N GLU A 141 27.98 -4.50 -2.76
CA GLU A 141 26.55 -4.78 -2.71
C GLU A 141 26.11 -5.23 -1.32
N LYS A 142 26.92 -6.08 -0.66
CA LYS A 142 26.66 -6.52 0.72
C LYS A 142 26.73 -5.37 1.72
N ARG A 143 27.69 -4.45 1.59
CA ARG A 143 27.79 -3.24 2.43
C ARG A 143 26.59 -2.32 2.23
N GLU A 144 26.21 -2.06 0.98
CA GLU A 144 25.02 -1.27 0.64
C GLU A 144 23.75 -1.90 1.19
N TYR A 145 23.55 -3.20 0.98
CA TYR A 145 22.43 -3.95 1.52
C TYR A 145 22.36 -3.83 3.05
N ASN A 146 23.50 -3.99 3.74
CA ASN A 146 23.54 -3.88 5.20
C ASN A 146 23.19 -2.47 5.69
N LEU A 147 23.63 -1.43 4.97
CA LEU A 147 23.28 -0.04 5.28
C LEU A 147 21.78 0.21 5.08
N LEU A 148 21.21 -0.22 3.95
CA LEU A 148 19.77 -0.13 3.68
C LEU A 148 18.96 -0.93 4.70
N ARG A 149 19.43 -2.12 5.10
CA ARG A 149 18.78 -2.95 6.11
C ARG A 149 18.76 -2.26 7.47
N ARG A 150 19.85 -1.61 7.88
CA ARG A 150 19.90 -0.80 9.12
C ARG A 150 18.91 0.37 9.05
N ARG A 151 18.84 1.07 7.92
CA ARG A 151 17.84 2.12 7.68
C ARG A 151 16.41 1.58 7.78
N GLN A 152 16.11 0.47 7.11
CA GLN A 152 14.81 -0.20 7.16
C GLN A 152 14.41 -0.59 8.59
N ILE A 153 15.34 -1.16 9.36
CA ILE A 153 15.08 -1.51 10.77
C ILE A 153 14.64 -0.26 11.54
N ARG A 154 15.44 0.81 11.48
CA ARG A 154 15.11 2.08 12.13
C ARG A 154 13.77 2.64 11.65
N ASP A 155 13.49 2.55 10.36
CA ASP A 155 12.24 3.03 9.78
C ASP A 155 11.01 2.26 10.26
N GLU A 156 11.11 0.95 10.45
CA GLU A 156 10.01 0.14 10.98
C GLU A 156 9.87 0.27 12.51
N THR A 157 10.97 0.47 13.24
CA THR A 157 10.96 0.37 14.71
C THR A 157 10.94 1.71 15.44
N GLU A 158 11.37 2.80 14.80
CA GLU A 158 11.55 4.12 15.42
C GLU A 158 10.62 5.18 14.80
N ALA A 159 9.69 4.81 13.92
CA ALA A 159 8.81 5.75 13.22
C ALA A 159 8.07 6.68 14.19
N TRP A 160 7.42 6.13 15.22
CA TRP A 160 6.67 6.89 16.22
C TRP A 160 7.59 7.63 17.20
N GLU A 161 8.76 7.06 17.52
CA GLU A 161 9.73 7.68 18.42
C GLU A 161 10.36 8.93 17.81
N ARG A 162 10.74 8.87 16.53
CA ARG A 162 11.22 10.06 15.80
C ARG A 162 10.19 11.18 15.76
N MET A 163 8.91 10.85 15.62
CA MET A 163 7.85 11.85 15.68
C MET A 163 7.70 12.46 17.07
N VAL A 164 7.77 11.64 18.13
CA VAL A 164 7.78 12.14 19.50
C VAL A 164 8.94 13.12 19.72
N GLU A 165 10.14 12.79 19.24
CA GLU A 165 11.30 13.67 19.36
C GLU A 165 11.17 14.95 18.51
N GLU A 166 10.56 14.88 17.31
CA GLU A 166 10.20 16.07 16.54
C GLU A 166 9.26 16.99 17.34
N TYR A 167 8.19 16.43 17.94
CA TYR A 167 7.26 17.21 18.75
C TYR A 167 7.91 17.82 19.99
N LYS A 168 8.74 17.07 20.72
CA LYS A 168 9.50 17.61 21.86
C LYS A 168 10.44 18.74 21.44
N GLY A 169 11.11 18.57 20.30
CA GLY A 169 11.97 19.59 19.70
C GLY A 169 11.21 20.86 19.36
N LEU A 170 10.06 20.72 18.70
CA LEU A 170 9.17 21.83 18.36
C LEU A 170 8.63 22.55 19.60
N VAL A 171 8.15 21.82 20.62
CA VAL A 171 7.71 22.41 21.89
C VAL A 171 8.85 23.20 22.54
N LYS A 172 10.06 22.65 22.59
CA LYS A 172 11.24 23.32 23.14
C LYS A 172 11.59 24.60 22.37
N GLU A 173 11.58 24.55 21.05
CA GLU A 173 11.85 25.72 20.20
C GLU A 173 10.79 26.81 20.42
N MET A 174 9.51 26.45 20.55
CA MET A 174 8.42 27.38 20.87
C MET A 174 8.63 28.07 22.23
N CYS A 175 8.96 27.30 23.27
CA CYS A 175 9.23 27.83 24.60
C CYS A 175 10.45 28.78 24.61
N GLN A 176 11.49 28.48 23.82
CA GLN A 176 12.72 29.26 23.77
C GLN A 176 12.61 30.52 22.91
N ARG A 177 11.96 30.43 21.75
CA ARG A 177 11.97 31.52 20.74
C ARG A 177 10.74 32.41 20.78
N LYS A 178 9.69 32.07 21.55
CA LYS A 178 8.38 32.76 21.55
C LYS A 178 7.76 32.90 20.15
N LEU A 179 8.21 32.09 19.18
CA LEU A 179 7.78 32.14 17.78
C LEU A 179 6.64 31.15 17.55
N ALA A 180 5.41 31.51 17.94
CA ALA A 180 4.22 30.80 17.51
C ALA A 180 3.84 30.93 16.00
N PRO A 181 4.18 31.99 15.23
CA PRO A 181 3.35 32.34 14.07
C PRO A 181 3.64 31.60 12.75
N ASN A 182 4.73 30.83 12.60
CA ASN A 182 5.12 30.27 11.28
C ASN A 182 4.98 28.75 11.13
N LEU A 183 4.34 28.06 12.07
CA LEU A 183 4.10 26.62 11.95
C LEU A 183 2.90 26.35 11.03
N PRO A 184 2.98 25.34 10.13
CA PRO A 184 1.83 24.89 9.36
C PRO A 184 0.66 24.59 10.30
N TYR A 185 -0.55 24.98 9.90
CA TYR A 185 -1.75 24.96 10.75
C TYR A 185 -1.95 23.66 11.54
N VAL A 186 -1.84 22.50 10.88
CA VAL A 186 -1.99 21.18 11.53
C VAL A 186 -0.86 20.88 12.52
N LYS A 187 0.38 21.34 12.27
CA LYS A 187 1.47 21.22 13.25
C LYS A 187 1.18 22.07 14.49
N GLY A 188 0.62 23.27 14.31
CA GLY A 188 0.16 24.11 15.41
C GLY A 188 -0.91 23.43 16.27
N LEU A 189 -1.92 22.82 15.64
CA LEU A 189 -2.95 22.03 16.33
C LEU A 189 -2.35 20.87 17.14
N PHE A 190 -1.51 20.05 16.50
CA PHE A 190 -0.88 18.92 17.19
C PHE A 190 0.01 19.34 18.36
N LEU A 191 0.75 20.44 18.23
CA LEU A 191 1.54 20.98 19.34
C LEU A 191 0.65 21.41 20.51
N GLY A 192 -0.48 22.07 20.22
CA GLY A 192 -1.46 22.45 21.23
C GLY A 192 -2.11 21.26 21.94
N TRP A 193 -2.27 20.12 21.25
CA TRP A 193 -2.90 18.92 21.82
C TRP A 193 -1.90 17.99 22.53
N PHE A 194 -0.62 18.01 22.15
CA PHE A 194 0.37 17.03 22.58
C PHE A 194 0.59 16.99 24.10
N GLU A 195 0.96 18.13 24.71
CA GLU A 195 1.25 18.17 26.16
C GLU A 195 0.00 17.90 27.01
N PRO A 196 -1.18 18.55 26.76
CA PRO A 196 -2.40 18.25 27.52
C PRO A 196 -2.82 16.78 27.46
N LEU A 197 -2.76 16.17 26.28
CA LEU A 197 -3.10 14.76 26.10
C LEU A 197 -2.09 13.83 26.79
N LYS A 198 -0.79 14.12 26.66
CA LYS A 198 0.27 13.36 27.34
C LYS A 198 0.08 13.40 28.85
N GLU A 199 -0.14 14.57 29.44
CA GLU A 199 -0.39 14.72 30.88
C GLU A 199 -1.65 13.98 31.33
N ALA A 200 -2.72 14.02 30.53
CA ALA A 200 -3.94 13.26 30.81
C ALA A 200 -3.69 11.75 30.78
N ILE A 201 -2.94 11.24 29.79
CA ILE A 201 -2.54 9.82 29.71
C ILE A 201 -1.65 9.44 30.90
N GLU A 202 -0.69 10.28 31.29
CA GLU A 202 0.15 10.02 32.46
C GLU A 202 -0.65 9.96 33.76
N ARG A 203 -1.64 10.85 33.95
CA ARG A 203 -2.55 10.81 35.09
C ARG A 203 -3.35 9.51 35.10
N GLU A 204 -3.86 9.12 33.94
CA GLU A 204 -4.60 7.87 33.76
C GLU A 204 -3.70 6.64 34.05
N GLN A 205 -2.43 6.67 33.66
CA GLN A 205 -1.43 5.64 33.99
C GLN A 205 -1.11 5.57 35.50
N LYS A 206 -1.11 6.71 36.20
CA LYS A 206 -0.76 6.81 37.64
C LYS A 206 -1.94 6.55 38.58
N LEU A 207 -3.18 6.51 38.08
CA LEU A 207 -4.39 6.41 38.90
C LEU A 207 -4.47 5.05 39.65
N PRO A 208 -4.60 5.02 41.00
CA PRO A 208 -4.76 3.77 41.74
C PRO A 208 -6.16 3.17 41.52
N ARG A 209 -6.27 2.07 40.75
CA ARG A 209 -7.57 1.53 40.30
C ARG A 209 -8.13 0.40 41.16
N SER A 210 -9.46 0.42 41.33
CA SER A 210 -10.23 -0.66 41.98
C SER A 210 -10.19 -1.98 41.18
N LYS A 211 -10.42 -3.13 41.84
CA LYS A 211 -10.41 -4.47 41.23
C LYS A 211 -11.33 -4.62 40.00
N LYS A 212 -12.41 -3.83 39.88
CA LYS A 212 -13.34 -3.86 38.72
C LYS A 212 -12.79 -3.12 37.48
N GLN A 213 -12.07 -2.02 37.66
CA GLN A 213 -11.44 -1.26 36.57
C GLN A 213 -10.12 -1.90 36.08
N LYS A 214 -9.50 -2.74 36.91
CA LYS A 214 -8.32 -3.56 36.54
C LYS A 214 -8.57 -4.60 35.44
N ALA A 215 -9.83 -4.88 35.07
CA ALA A 215 -10.19 -6.15 34.42
C ALA A 215 -10.19 -6.19 32.88
N ALA A 216 -9.90 -5.10 32.13
CA ALA A 216 -9.95 -5.20 30.66
C ALA A 216 -8.89 -4.44 29.84
N PHE A 217 -8.47 -3.24 30.23
CA PHE A 217 -7.50 -2.45 29.44
C PHE A 217 -6.34 -1.87 30.27
N ALA A 218 -6.49 -1.78 31.60
CA ALA A 218 -5.50 -1.23 32.52
C ALA A 218 -4.07 -1.79 32.38
N PRO A 219 -3.81 -3.12 32.29
CA PRO A 219 -2.45 -3.62 32.13
C PRO A 219 -1.82 -3.26 30.77
N HIS A 220 -2.60 -2.72 29.82
CA HIS A 220 -2.14 -2.37 28.48
C HIS A 220 -1.79 -0.88 28.33
N VAL A 221 -2.38 0.00 29.13
CA VAL A 221 -2.10 1.45 29.11
C VAL A 221 -0.68 1.76 29.60
N GLU A 222 -0.14 0.92 30.50
CA GLU A 222 1.20 1.09 31.08
C GLU A 222 2.33 0.53 30.19
N LEU A 223 2.01 -0.13 29.06
CA LEU A 223 3.00 -0.82 28.23
C LEU A 223 3.79 0.10 27.29
N LEU A 224 3.35 1.35 27.13
CA LEU A 224 4.05 2.37 26.35
C LEU A 224 4.15 3.69 27.13
N PRO A 225 5.22 4.45 26.90
CA PRO A 225 5.32 5.85 27.32
C PRO A 225 4.12 6.69 26.85
N ALA A 226 3.65 7.60 27.71
CA ALA A 226 2.49 8.45 27.45
C ALA A 226 2.68 9.37 26.23
N ASP A 227 3.89 9.85 25.99
CA ASP A 227 4.26 10.68 24.83
C ASP A 227 4.04 9.93 23.50
N LYS A 228 4.49 8.67 23.40
CA LYS A 228 4.23 7.81 22.24
C LYS A 228 2.75 7.55 22.05
N MET A 229 2.01 7.26 23.14
CA MET A 229 0.57 7.04 23.06
C MET A 229 -0.18 8.29 22.55
N ALA A 230 0.18 9.48 23.04
CA ALA A 230 -0.41 10.73 22.59
C ALA A 230 -0.22 10.95 21.10
N VAL A 231 1.01 10.80 20.58
CA VAL A 231 1.30 10.96 19.14
C VAL A 231 0.52 9.95 18.31
N ILE A 232 0.46 8.68 18.71
CA ILE A 232 -0.29 7.64 17.99
C ILE A 232 -1.79 8.01 17.94
N VAL A 233 -2.38 8.41 19.06
CA VAL A 233 -3.80 8.76 19.15
C VAL A 233 -4.14 9.95 18.25
N MET A 234 -3.38 11.05 18.34
CA MET A 234 -3.60 12.25 17.52
C MET A 234 -3.50 11.96 16.03
N HIS A 235 -2.42 11.29 15.58
CA HIS A 235 -2.21 10.99 14.17
C HIS A 235 -3.21 9.97 13.63
N LYS A 236 -3.59 8.95 14.42
CA LYS A 236 -4.60 7.97 14.00
C LYS A 236 -5.98 8.59 13.90
N MET A 237 -6.36 9.44 14.85
CA MET A 237 -7.65 10.13 14.78
C MET A 237 -7.72 11.06 13.57
N MET A 238 -6.70 11.89 13.36
CA MET A 238 -6.65 12.78 12.21
C MET A 238 -6.61 12.02 10.87
N GLY A 239 -5.87 10.91 10.80
CA GLY A 239 -5.87 10.04 9.62
C GLY A 239 -7.24 9.40 9.31
N LEU A 240 -8.06 9.15 10.33
CA LEU A 240 -9.43 8.68 10.13
C LEU A 240 -10.37 9.79 9.68
N VAL A 241 -10.17 11.01 10.15
CA VAL A 241 -10.93 12.20 9.73
C VAL A 241 -10.63 12.56 8.28
N THR A 242 -9.36 12.52 7.85
CA THR A 242 -8.95 12.80 6.45
C THR A 242 -9.55 11.83 5.44
N VAL A 243 -9.83 10.59 5.86
CA VAL A 243 -10.35 9.52 4.98
C VAL A 243 -11.87 9.38 5.08
N GLY A 244 -12.50 9.98 6.10
CA GLY A 244 -13.92 9.83 6.39
C GLY A 244 -14.83 10.51 5.35
N HIS A 245 -15.86 9.79 4.90
CA HIS A 245 -16.84 10.31 3.93
C HIS A 245 -17.93 11.21 4.56
N ASP A 246 -18.05 11.26 5.90
CA ASP A 246 -19.19 11.87 6.61
C ASP A 246 -18.85 13.21 7.31
N ASP A 247 -18.42 14.23 6.56
CA ASP A 247 -18.20 15.61 7.09
C ASP A 247 -17.34 15.64 8.37
N GLY A 248 -16.16 14.99 8.33
CA GLY A 248 -15.26 14.91 9.48
C GLY A 248 -15.78 14.04 10.65
N CYS A 249 -16.79 13.20 10.41
CA CYS A 249 -17.29 12.25 11.39
C CYS A 249 -16.71 10.85 11.19
N VAL A 250 -16.34 10.21 12.30
CA VAL A 250 -15.84 8.83 12.32
C VAL A 250 -16.66 8.00 13.31
N PRO A 251 -17.13 6.79 12.94
CA PRO A 251 -17.80 5.90 13.90
C PRO A 251 -16.90 5.58 15.10
N VAL A 252 -17.42 5.74 16.32
CA VAL A 252 -16.63 5.61 17.57
C VAL A 252 -15.92 4.26 17.66
N VAL A 253 -16.64 3.17 17.36
CA VAL A 253 -16.10 1.81 17.43
C VAL A 253 -14.95 1.61 16.43
N GLN A 254 -15.07 2.20 15.24
CA GLN A 254 -14.01 2.13 14.23
C GLN A 254 -12.77 2.89 14.71
N ALA A 255 -12.93 4.11 15.22
CA ALA A 255 -11.83 4.91 15.75
C ALA A 255 -11.11 4.19 16.90
N ALA A 256 -11.87 3.73 17.90
CA ALA A 256 -11.34 3.04 19.06
C ALA A 256 -10.56 1.76 18.68
N VAL A 257 -11.11 0.91 17.82
CA VAL A 257 -10.41 -0.33 17.40
C VAL A 257 -9.13 -0.03 16.64
N GLN A 258 -9.12 0.97 15.74
CA GLN A 258 -7.93 1.34 14.96
C GLN A 258 -6.83 1.93 15.84
N ILE A 259 -7.19 2.77 16.81
CA ILE A 259 -6.25 3.30 17.82
C ILE A 259 -5.69 2.14 18.66
N GLY A 260 -6.54 1.29 19.21
CA GLY A 260 -6.11 0.14 20.01
C GLY A 260 -5.19 -0.83 19.24
N MET A 261 -5.47 -1.08 17.96
CA MET A 261 -4.58 -1.86 17.08
C MET A 261 -3.22 -1.19 16.90
N ALA A 262 -3.18 0.13 16.69
CA ALA A 262 -1.93 0.86 16.50
C ALA A 262 -1.05 0.81 17.75
N ILE A 263 -1.66 0.97 18.93
CA ILE A 263 -0.98 0.85 20.22
C ILE A 263 -0.46 -0.57 20.45
N GLU A 264 -1.27 -1.61 20.17
CA GLU A 264 -0.82 -3.01 20.27
C GLU A 264 0.41 -3.28 19.39
N GLN A 265 0.39 -2.77 18.15
CA GLN A 265 1.50 -2.92 17.22
C GLN A 265 2.79 -2.30 17.78
N GLU A 266 2.70 -1.08 18.31
CA GLU A 266 3.84 -0.39 18.88
C GLU A 266 4.33 -1.07 20.18
N VAL A 267 3.43 -1.53 21.06
CA VAL A 267 3.78 -2.33 22.24
C VAL A 267 4.57 -3.57 21.84
N ARG A 268 4.17 -4.25 20.75
CA ARG A 268 4.85 -5.44 20.28
C ARG A 268 6.28 -5.14 19.80
N ILE A 269 6.46 -4.04 19.08
CA ILE A 269 7.79 -3.57 18.62
C ILE A 269 8.65 -3.19 19.83
N HIS A 270 8.11 -2.38 20.74
CA HIS A 270 8.79 -1.93 21.95
C HIS A 270 9.25 -3.12 22.82
N ASN A 271 8.36 -4.08 23.10
CA ASN A 271 8.69 -5.28 23.86
C ASN A 271 9.76 -6.14 23.18
N PHE A 272 9.73 -6.24 21.85
CA PHE A 272 10.75 -6.96 21.10
C PHE A 272 12.13 -6.30 21.27
N LEU A 273 12.22 -4.99 21.09
CA LEU A 273 13.46 -4.23 21.25
C LEU A 273 14.01 -4.33 22.68
N GLU A 274 13.15 -4.17 23.69
CA GLU A 274 13.54 -4.26 25.10
C GLU A 274 14.06 -5.66 25.47
N LYS A 275 13.45 -6.71 24.93
CA LYS A 275 13.96 -8.09 25.09
C LYS A 275 15.35 -8.25 24.50
N THR A 276 15.58 -7.71 23.30
CA THR A 276 16.91 -7.75 22.65
C THR A 276 17.95 -6.96 23.44
N LYS A 277 17.61 -5.77 23.95
CA LYS A 277 18.50 -4.96 24.80
C LYS A 277 18.84 -5.66 26.12
N LYS A 278 17.85 -6.26 26.79
CA LYS A 278 18.08 -7.06 28.02
C LYS A 278 18.94 -8.29 27.77
N TYR A 279 18.76 -8.96 26.64
CA TYR A 279 19.61 -10.08 26.24
C TYR A 279 21.05 -9.64 26.01
N LYS A 280 21.28 -8.49 25.34
CA LYS A 280 22.62 -7.89 25.15
C LYS A 280 23.26 -7.50 26.48
N ARG A 281 22.55 -6.77 27.35
CA ARG A 281 23.03 -6.41 28.70
C ARG A 281 23.36 -7.64 29.55
N SER A 282 22.55 -8.69 29.46
CA SER A 282 22.82 -9.98 30.10
C SER A 282 24.00 -10.73 29.47
N ARG A 283 24.37 -10.43 28.22
CA ARG A 283 25.58 -10.96 27.56
C ARG A 283 26.83 -10.21 28.05
N THR A 284 26.75 -8.89 28.20
CA THR A 284 27.84 -8.02 28.67
C THR A 284 28.07 -8.13 30.20
N MET A 285 27.02 -8.27 31.01
CA MET A 285 27.14 -8.41 32.48
C MET A 285 27.59 -9.81 32.94
N VAL A 286 27.70 -10.80 32.06
CA VAL A 286 28.19 -12.15 32.44
C VAL A 286 29.72 -12.20 32.55
N GLU A 287 30.41 -11.14 32.15
CA GLU A 287 31.83 -10.95 32.46
C GLU A 287 32.03 -10.27 33.83
N THR A 288 30.97 -9.85 34.53
CA THR A 288 31.12 -9.18 35.82
C THR A 288 29.90 -9.41 36.72
N GLN A 289 30.08 -10.32 37.69
CA GLN A 289 29.24 -10.63 38.86
C GLN A 289 28.27 -11.83 38.77
N GLU A 290 28.60 -12.80 39.63
CA GLU A 290 27.80 -13.94 40.07
C GLU A 290 26.59 -13.49 40.89
N GLY A 291 25.41 -13.99 40.55
CA GLY A 291 24.19 -13.76 41.34
C GLY A 291 22.91 -13.79 40.51
N LEU A 292 22.61 -14.90 39.84
CA LEU A 292 21.30 -15.12 39.20
C LEU A 292 20.61 -16.36 39.78
N SER A 293 19.31 -16.22 40.04
CA SER A 293 18.39 -17.28 40.50
C SER A 293 18.63 -18.62 39.79
N LYS A 294 18.71 -19.70 40.59
CA LYS A 294 19.01 -21.10 40.18
C LYS A 294 18.21 -21.59 38.96
N ASP A 295 16.98 -21.10 38.78
CA ASP A 295 16.11 -21.49 37.66
C ASP A 295 16.55 -20.90 36.31
N LYS A 296 17.04 -19.66 36.32
CA LYS A 296 17.58 -19.00 35.12
C LYS A 296 18.92 -19.62 34.71
N GLU A 297 19.70 -20.07 35.68
CA GLU A 297 20.97 -20.74 35.44
C GLU A 297 20.78 -22.14 34.86
N MET A 298 19.77 -22.89 35.33
CA MET A 298 19.37 -24.18 34.76
C MET A 298 18.88 -24.06 33.32
N LEU A 299 18.03 -23.07 33.02
CA LEU A 299 17.57 -22.78 31.65
C LEU A 299 18.75 -22.43 30.72
N ARG A 300 19.73 -21.67 31.20
CA ARG A 300 20.94 -21.30 30.45
C ARG A 300 21.87 -22.50 30.22
N LYS A 301 22.09 -23.34 31.23
CA LYS A 301 22.86 -24.61 31.10
C LYS A 301 22.18 -25.57 30.12
N ARG A 302 20.85 -25.63 30.13
CA ARG A 302 20.06 -26.42 29.17
C ARG A 302 20.14 -25.84 27.75
N LEU A 303 20.07 -24.52 27.58
CA LEU A 303 20.23 -23.87 26.27
C LEU A 303 21.63 -24.11 25.69
N ASN A 304 22.68 -23.96 26.50
CA ASN A 304 24.07 -24.16 26.09
C ASN A 304 24.40 -25.62 25.76
N SER A 305 23.83 -26.59 26.49
CA SER A 305 24.01 -28.01 26.17
C SER A 305 23.32 -28.39 24.86
N LEU A 306 22.16 -27.80 24.55
CA LEU A 306 21.45 -27.98 23.29
C LEU A 306 22.18 -27.35 22.09
N ILE A 307 22.80 -26.20 22.29
CA ILE A 307 23.67 -25.54 21.31
C ILE A 307 24.92 -26.39 21.03
N ARG A 308 25.62 -26.88 22.07
CA ARG A 308 26.79 -27.77 21.92
C ARG A 308 26.44 -29.07 21.18
N ARG A 309 25.24 -29.60 21.39
CA ARG A 309 24.73 -30.81 20.72
C ARG A 309 24.13 -30.54 19.32
N ARG A 310 24.27 -29.31 18.78
CA ARG A 310 23.75 -28.87 17.47
C ARG A 310 22.24 -29.11 17.27
N ARG A 311 21.45 -29.14 18.35
CA ARG A 311 19.98 -29.33 18.31
C ARG A 311 19.25 -27.99 18.08
N LEU A 312 19.54 -27.36 16.94
CA LEU A 312 19.08 -25.99 16.62
C LEU A 312 17.54 -25.84 16.59
N ILE A 313 16.80 -26.92 16.33
CA ILE A 313 15.33 -26.94 16.34
C ILE A 313 14.80 -26.84 17.78
N GLU A 314 15.40 -27.56 18.74
CA GLU A 314 15.03 -27.51 20.15
C GLU A 314 15.41 -26.16 20.79
N VAL A 315 16.57 -25.60 20.39
CA VAL A 315 16.99 -24.24 20.74
C VAL A 315 16.00 -23.20 20.22
N GLN A 316 15.57 -23.33 18.95
CA GLN A 316 14.54 -22.46 18.39
C GLN A 316 13.20 -22.61 19.13
N ASN A 317 12.82 -23.81 19.53
CA ASN A 317 11.56 -24.03 20.25
C ASN A 317 11.60 -23.49 21.69
N LEU A 318 12.77 -23.50 22.34
CA LEU A 318 12.99 -22.86 23.65
C LEU A 318 12.97 -21.32 23.59
N VAL A 319 13.41 -20.73 22.48
CA VAL A 319 13.37 -19.27 22.26
C VAL A 319 12.01 -18.80 21.73
N LYS A 320 11.28 -19.67 21.00
CA LYS A 320 9.92 -19.39 20.49
C LYS A 320 8.84 -19.41 21.57
N SER A 321 9.14 -19.74 22.83
CA SER A 321 8.12 -19.96 23.87
C SER A 321 7.46 -18.69 24.44
N GLU A 322 7.67 -17.51 23.83
CA GLU A 322 6.89 -16.30 24.16
C GLU A 322 6.42 -15.60 22.88
N GLU A 323 5.58 -16.27 22.09
CA GLU A 323 4.79 -15.57 21.06
C GLU A 323 3.88 -14.55 21.75
N PHE A 324 4.06 -13.25 21.44
CA PHE A 324 3.14 -12.20 21.87
C PHE A 324 1.72 -12.56 21.43
N LYS A 325 0.84 -12.85 22.38
CA LYS A 325 -0.55 -13.18 22.11
C LYS A 325 -1.26 -11.89 21.66
N PRO A 326 -1.84 -11.85 20.45
CA PRO A 326 -2.53 -10.65 20.00
C PRO A 326 -3.72 -10.32 20.90
N TRP A 327 -3.98 -9.04 21.09
CA TRP A 327 -5.08 -8.57 21.91
C TRP A 327 -6.42 -8.89 21.26
N GLY A 328 -7.44 -9.13 22.09
CA GLY A 328 -8.80 -9.30 21.62
C GLY A 328 -9.35 -7.97 21.06
N ARG A 329 -10.28 -8.05 20.10
CA ARG A 329 -11.01 -6.87 19.59
C ARG A 329 -11.67 -6.04 20.69
N ASP A 330 -12.18 -6.72 21.72
CA ASP A 330 -12.77 -6.08 22.91
C ASP A 330 -11.73 -5.26 23.69
N THR A 331 -10.54 -5.83 23.93
CA THR A 331 -9.42 -5.13 24.59
C THR A 331 -8.95 -3.92 23.78
N GLN A 332 -8.76 -4.09 22.46
CA GLN A 332 -8.38 -3.00 21.56
C GLN A 332 -9.42 -1.86 21.60
N ALA A 333 -10.71 -2.20 21.52
CA ALA A 333 -11.79 -1.21 21.56
C ALA A 333 -11.83 -0.48 22.91
N LYS A 334 -11.73 -1.18 24.05
CA LYS A 334 -11.76 -0.56 25.38
C LYS A 334 -10.60 0.40 25.61
N LEU A 335 -9.38 -0.02 25.25
CA LEU A 335 -8.20 0.84 25.31
C LEU A 335 -8.36 2.07 24.40
N GLY A 336 -8.78 1.84 23.16
CA GLY A 336 -9.00 2.91 22.21
C GLY A 336 -10.08 3.90 22.64
N CYS A 337 -11.17 3.45 23.26
CA CYS A 337 -12.22 4.32 23.79
C CYS A 337 -11.69 5.20 24.92
N CYS A 338 -10.92 4.64 25.86
CA CYS A 338 -10.31 5.40 26.95
C CYS A 338 -9.39 6.52 26.41
N LEU A 339 -8.52 6.19 25.45
CA LEU A 339 -7.63 7.19 24.84
C LEU A 339 -8.38 8.24 24.02
N LEU A 340 -9.48 7.84 23.37
CA LEU A 340 -10.32 8.74 22.60
C LEU A 340 -11.10 9.71 23.50
N GLU A 341 -11.56 9.26 24.67
CA GLU A 341 -12.18 10.08 25.71
C GLU A 341 -11.19 11.15 26.21
N LEU A 342 -9.97 10.75 26.56
CA LEU A 342 -8.91 11.70 26.94
C LEU A 342 -8.60 12.71 25.82
N LEU A 343 -8.58 12.28 24.56
CA LEU A 343 -8.41 13.19 23.41
C LEU A 343 -9.56 14.20 23.32
N THR A 344 -10.81 13.76 23.47
CA THR A 344 -11.98 14.66 23.39
C THR A 344 -12.01 15.68 24.55
N GLU A 345 -11.43 15.34 25.70
CA GLU A 345 -11.35 16.22 26.87
C GLU A 345 -10.19 17.23 26.81
N THR A 346 -9.16 16.94 26.01
CA THR A 346 -7.90 17.72 26.03
C THR A 346 -7.63 18.49 24.73
N ALA A 347 -8.20 18.05 23.60
CA ALA A 347 -7.97 18.68 22.31
C ALA A 347 -8.95 19.82 22.05
N TYR A 348 -8.43 21.04 21.96
CA TYR A 348 -9.20 22.26 21.65
C TYR A 348 -8.65 22.97 20.41
N VAL A 349 -9.53 23.66 19.69
CA VAL A 349 -9.17 24.55 18.57
C VAL A 349 -8.89 25.93 19.14
N GLN A 350 -7.74 26.50 18.78
CA GLN A 350 -7.38 27.86 19.15
C GLN A 350 -8.22 28.87 18.34
N PRO A 351 -8.60 30.02 18.92
CA PRO A 351 -9.35 31.03 18.19
C PRO A 351 -8.56 31.59 16.99
N PRO A 352 -9.25 32.04 15.91
CA PRO A 352 -8.60 32.70 14.78
C PRO A 352 -7.82 33.95 15.22
N VAL A 353 -6.69 34.22 14.55
CA VAL A 353 -5.82 35.39 14.85
C VAL A 353 -6.55 36.73 14.66
N ASP A 354 -7.60 36.75 13.82
CA ASP A 354 -8.38 37.96 13.49
C ASP A 354 -9.48 38.28 14.52
N GLN A 355 -9.55 37.57 15.64
CA GLN A 355 -10.54 37.85 16.68
C GLN A 355 -10.22 39.17 17.39
N SER A 356 -11.15 40.13 17.37
CA SER A 356 -10.98 41.41 18.07
C SER A 356 -10.68 41.21 19.56
N VAL A 357 -9.80 42.03 20.12
CA VAL A 357 -9.35 41.97 21.53
C VAL A 357 -10.53 42.03 22.52
N ASP A 358 -11.66 42.62 22.12
CA ASP A 358 -12.87 42.79 22.93
C ASP A 358 -13.83 41.58 22.94
N THR A 359 -13.53 40.52 22.17
CA THR A 359 -14.35 39.29 22.14
C THR A 359 -13.69 38.16 22.94
N PRO A 360 -14.43 37.46 23.82
CA PRO A 360 -13.88 36.35 24.60
C PRO A 360 -13.35 35.23 23.67
N PRO A 361 -12.24 34.56 24.04
CA PRO A 361 -11.62 33.56 23.20
C PRO A 361 -12.58 32.39 22.96
N ASP A 362 -12.86 32.12 21.69
CA ASP A 362 -13.80 31.09 21.25
C ASP A 362 -13.14 29.71 21.25
N VAL A 363 -12.84 29.21 22.45
CA VAL A 363 -12.20 27.91 22.66
C VAL A 363 -13.23 26.80 22.48
N ARG A 364 -13.09 26.04 21.40
CA ARG A 364 -14.01 24.95 21.04
C ARG A 364 -13.31 23.59 21.11
N PRO A 365 -13.95 22.53 21.62
CA PRO A 365 -13.36 21.20 21.58
C PRO A 365 -13.21 20.74 20.13
N ALA A 366 -12.02 20.23 19.80
CA ALA A 366 -11.63 19.76 18.48
C ALA A 366 -12.42 18.54 18.02
N PHE A 367 -12.82 17.69 18.97
CA PHE A 367 -13.56 16.46 18.73
C PHE A 367 -14.76 16.36 19.67
N ARG A 368 -15.92 15.98 19.14
CA ARG A 368 -17.17 15.84 19.91
C ARG A 368 -17.82 14.51 19.65
N HIS A 369 -18.21 13.81 20.71
CA HIS A 369 -19.03 12.60 20.58
C HIS A 369 -20.51 12.98 20.37
N LYS A 370 -21.09 12.56 19.25
CA LYS A 370 -22.50 12.77 18.90
C LYS A 370 -23.16 11.48 18.45
N PHE A 371 -24.49 11.41 18.55
CA PHE A 371 -25.27 10.34 17.95
C PHE A 371 -25.86 10.81 16.61
N LYS A 372 -25.56 10.10 15.54
CA LYS A 372 -26.22 10.28 14.24
C LYS A 372 -27.30 9.22 14.05
N THR A 373 -28.36 9.59 13.34
CA THR A 373 -29.48 8.70 13.03
C THR A 373 -29.39 8.27 11.56
N LEU A 374 -29.26 6.96 11.30
CA LEU A 374 -29.43 6.42 9.95
C LEU A 374 -30.93 6.38 9.65
N SER A 375 -31.38 7.28 8.77
CA SER A 375 -32.66 7.09 8.07
C SER A 375 -32.41 6.09 6.95
N LYS A 376 -32.96 4.88 7.07
CA LYS A 376 -33.07 3.98 5.92
C LYS A 376 -34.24 4.45 5.06
N ASP A 377 -34.11 4.24 3.75
CA ASP A 377 -35.16 4.50 2.76
C ASP A 377 -36.55 4.00 3.18
N GLN A 378 -37.55 4.67 2.60
CA GLN A 378 -38.99 4.51 2.81
C GLN A 378 -39.40 3.02 2.85
N GLY A 379 -39.66 2.49 4.05
CA GLY A 379 -40.20 1.13 4.20
C GLY A 379 -39.90 0.42 5.53
N GLN A 380 -38.89 0.85 6.31
CA GLN A 380 -38.64 0.27 7.64
C GLN A 380 -38.62 1.33 8.75
N ASN A 381 -39.62 1.29 9.63
CA ASN A 381 -39.87 2.20 10.76
C ASN A 381 -38.82 2.14 11.91
N ARG A 382 -37.58 1.68 11.64
CA ARG A 382 -36.52 1.59 12.65
C ARG A 382 -35.33 2.46 12.25
N SER A 383 -35.31 3.67 12.78
CA SER A 383 -34.14 4.54 12.75
C SER A 383 -33.09 4.00 13.72
N LYS A 384 -31.89 3.66 13.22
CA LYS A 384 -30.78 3.17 14.05
C LYS A 384 -29.87 4.35 14.39
N LYS A 385 -29.76 4.66 15.69
CA LYS A 385 -28.78 5.63 16.19
C LYS A 385 -27.40 4.96 16.34
N TYR A 386 -26.34 5.67 15.98
CA TYR A 386 -24.97 5.22 16.17
C TYR A 386 -24.09 6.40 16.61
N GLY A 387 -23.08 6.11 17.44
CA GLY A 387 -22.14 7.11 17.95
C GLY A 387 -21.04 7.43 16.94
N VAL A 388 -20.77 8.72 16.76
CA VAL A 388 -19.68 9.25 15.94
C VAL A 388 -18.86 10.27 16.71
N ILE A 389 -17.56 10.33 16.43
CA ILE A 389 -16.74 11.47 16.79
C ILE A 389 -16.75 12.44 15.61
N GLU A 390 -17.28 13.63 15.84
CA GLU A 390 -17.31 14.75 14.89
C GLU A 390 -16.09 15.65 15.14
N CYS A 391 -15.36 15.98 14.08
CA CYS A 391 -14.25 16.92 14.10
C CYS A 391 -14.76 18.35 13.84
N ASP A 392 -14.19 19.34 14.51
CA ASP A 392 -14.55 20.75 14.30
C ASP A 392 -14.23 21.20 12.85
N PRO A 393 -15.15 21.92 12.17
CA PRO A 393 -14.95 22.33 10.78
C PRO A 393 -13.68 23.15 10.53
N LEU A 394 -13.20 23.93 11.51
CA LEU A 394 -11.97 24.72 11.36
C LEU A 394 -10.74 23.83 11.19
N ILE A 395 -10.75 22.62 11.75
CA ILE A 395 -9.66 21.65 11.58
C ILE A 395 -9.68 21.11 10.14
N LEU A 396 -10.87 20.87 9.60
CA LEU A 396 -11.06 20.36 8.24
C LEU A 396 -10.58 21.36 7.18
N MET A 397 -10.88 22.65 7.35
CA MET A 397 -10.48 23.70 6.40
C MET A 397 -8.97 23.85 6.20
N GLY A 398 -8.16 23.52 7.22
CA GLY A 398 -6.69 23.60 7.13
C GLY A 398 -6.02 22.28 6.73
N LEU A 399 -6.80 21.22 6.54
CA LEU A 399 -6.30 19.85 6.38
C LEU A 399 -5.78 19.59 4.96
N ASP A 400 -6.42 20.12 3.91
CA ASP A 400 -6.01 19.96 2.50
C ASP A 400 -4.57 20.40 2.30
N ARG A 401 -4.25 21.61 2.79
CA ARG A 401 -2.93 22.26 2.62
C ARG A 401 -1.86 21.64 3.50
N SER A 402 -2.26 20.84 4.49
CA SER A 402 -1.40 20.30 5.53
C SER A 402 -1.37 18.77 5.57
N ALA A 403 -2.03 18.07 4.63
CA ALA A 403 -2.06 16.60 4.57
C ALA A 403 -0.64 16.00 4.50
N LYS A 404 0.31 16.71 3.87
CA LYS A 404 1.74 16.38 3.85
C LYS A 404 2.40 16.29 5.23
N HIS A 405 1.80 16.90 6.25
CA HIS A 405 2.29 16.89 7.64
C HIS A 405 1.70 15.74 8.47
N MET A 406 0.78 14.95 7.91
CA MET A 406 0.33 13.71 8.52
C MET A 406 1.42 12.65 8.45
N LEU A 407 1.66 11.94 9.55
CA LEU A 407 2.63 10.85 9.55
C LEU A 407 2.11 9.71 8.67
N ILE A 408 2.93 9.34 7.68
CA ILE A 408 2.85 8.05 7.01
C ILE A 408 3.79 7.12 7.79
N PRO A 409 3.27 6.26 8.69
CA PRO A 409 4.12 5.53 9.63
C PRO A 409 5.05 4.54 8.92
N TYR A 410 4.63 4.00 7.77
CA TYR A 410 5.35 2.94 7.08
C TYR A 410 5.43 3.21 5.58
N PHE A 411 6.66 3.26 5.08
CA PHE A 411 7.00 3.43 3.67
C PHE A 411 7.24 2.06 3.01
N PRO A 412 7.22 1.99 1.66
CA PRO A 412 7.79 0.87 0.91
C PRO A 412 9.18 0.47 1.43
N MET A 413 9.49 -0.83 1.41
CA MET A 413 10.70 -1.36 2.04
C MET A 413 11.94 -1.02 1.21
N LEU A 414 13.03 -0.58 1.85
CA LEU A 414 14.31 -0.33 1.18
C LEU A 414 15.08 -1.63 0.87
N VAL A 415 14.69 -2.74 1.50
CA VAL A 415 15.26 -4.07 1.30
C VAL A 415 14.18 -5.08 0.94
N PRO A 416 14.51 -6.20 0.27
CA PRO A 416 13.57 -7.24 -0.05
C PRO A 416 12.75 -7.71 1.18
N PRO A 417 11.43 -7.91 1.04
CA PRO A 417 10.58 -8.40 2.12
C PRO A 417 10.98 -9.79 2.63
N ARG A 418 10.62 -10.10 3.88
CA ARG A 418 10.75 -11.44 4.43
C ARG A 418 9.89 -12.41 3.64
N LYS A 419 10.50 -13.52 3.23
CA LYS A 419 9.79 -14.60 2.54
C LYS A 419 8.64 -15.14 3.40
N TRP A 420 7.48 -15.31 2.78
CA TRP A 420 6.32 -15.95 3.40
C TRP A 420 6.61 -17.42 3.74
N LYS A 421 6.35 -17.78 5.00
CA LYS A 421 6.50 -19.13 5.57
C LYS A 421 5.25 -19.58 6.35
N GLY A 422 4.24 -18.73 6.46
CA GLY A 422 3.01 -19.00 7.21
C GLY A 422 2.14 -17.75 7.39
N TYR A 423 0.98 -17.91 8.04
CA TYR A 423 -0.05 -16.86 8.14
C TYR A 423 0.46 -15.50 8.62
N GLY A 424 1.26 -15.48 9.68
CA GLY A 424 1.86 -14.26 10.26
C GLY A 424 3.39 -14.23 10.13
N LYS A 425 3.96 -14.93 9.13
CA LYS A 425 5.41 -15.13 8.97
C LYS A 425 5.81 -14.76 7.55
N GLY A 426 6.15 -13.49 7.31
CA GLY A 426 6.55 -12.93 6.01
C GLY A 426 6.27 -11.43 5.94
N GLY A 427 6.58 -10.78 4.83
CA GLY A 427 6.32 -9.34 4.62
C GLY A 427 7.39 -8.45 5.24
N HIS A 428 7.00 -7.55 6.14
CA HIS A 428 7.93 -6.60 6.80
C HIS A 428 8.92 -7.29 7.75
N LEU A 429 9.96 -6.58 8.18
CA LEU A 429 10.97 -7.14 9.07
C LEU A 429 10.42 -7.35 10.50
N PHE A 430 9.83 -6.30 11.06
CA PHE A 430 9.29 -6.20 12.43
C PHE A 430 7.80 -5.91 12.44
N LEU A 431 7.27 -5.20 11.43
CA LEU A 431 5.85 -4.90 11.39
C LEU A 431 5.03 -6.20 11.22
N PRO A 432 3.91 -6.34 11.94
CA PRO A 432 3.07 -7.51 11.81
C PRO A 432 2.44 -7.58 10.42
N SER A 433 2.84 -8.60 9.68
CA SER A 433 2.35 -8.88 8.34
C SER A 433 1.57 -10.19 8.33
N TYR A 434 0.39 -10.15 7.70
CA TYR A 434 -0.49 -11.30 7.54
C TYR A 434 -0.69 -11.61 6.06
N VAL A 435 -0.64 -12.90 5.71
CA VAL A 435 -0.71 -13.34 4.31
C VAL A 435 -2.06 -13.02 3.68
N MET A 436 -3.14 -12.94 4.48
CA MET A 436 -4.49 -12.64 4.00
C MET A 436 -5.21 -11.63 4.89
N ARG A 437 -5.92 -10.70 4.23
CA ARG A 437 -6.81 -9.71 4.83
C ARG A 437 -8.12 -10.38 5.22
N THR A 438 -8.30 -10.65 6.51
CA THR A 438 -9.49 -11.37 7.03
C THR A 438 -10.62 -10.46 7.51
N HIS A 439 -10.41 -9.15 7.52
CA HIS A 439 -11.37 -8.15 8.05
C HIS A 439 -11.94 -8.52 9.45
N GLY A 440 -11.15 -9.21 10.29
CA GLY A 440 -11.56 -9.64 11.62
C GLY A 440 -12.27 -10.99 11.70
N SER A 441 -12.46 -11.71 10.58
CA SER A 441 -13.03 -13.06 10.59
C SER A 441 -12.07 -14.07 11.23
N LYS A 442 -12.44 -14.55 12.43
CA LYS A 442 -11.69 -15.61 13.14
C LYS A 442 -11.70 -16.93 12.37
N GLN A 443 -12.80 -17.26 11.70
CA GLN A 443 -12.91 -18.50 10.92
C GLN A 443 -11.90 -18.52 9.77
N GLN A 444 -11.82 -17.44 8.99
CA GLN A 444 -10.85 -17.31 7.91
C GLN A 444 -9.41 -17.36 8.44
N GLN A 445 -9.17 -16.70 9.56
CA GLN A 445 -7.86 -16.66 10.20
C GLN A 445 -7.42 -18.06 10.69
N ASN A 446 -8.32 -18.80 11.33
CA ASN A 446 -8.05 -20.15 11.80
C ASN A 446 -7.89 -21.14 10.64
N ALA A 447 -8.70 -21.02 9.59
CA ALA A 447 -8.57 -21.85 8.39
C ALA A 447 -7.14 -21.76 7.84
N LEU A 448 -6.62 -20.56 7.59
CA LEU A 448 -5.26 -20.37 7.07
C LEU A 448 -4.16 -20.81 8.03
N LYS A 449 -4.35 -20.63 9.34
CA LYS A 449 -3.37 -21.09 10.34
C LYS A 449 -3.26 -22.62 10.38
N ASN A 450 -4.35 -23.32 10.08
CA ASN A 450 -4.43 -24.77 10.14
C ASN A 450 -3.98 -25.46 8.84
N VAL A 451 -3.87 -24.73 7.71
CA VAL A 451 -3.37 -25.31 6.45
C VAL A 451 -1.88 -25.67 6.58
N PRO A 452 -1.46 -26.90 6.22
CA PRO A 452 -0.05 -27.26 6.18
C PRO A 452 0.74 -26.36 5.22
N ALA A 453 1.90 -25.86 5.66
CA ALA A 453 2.72 -24.93 4.87
C ALA A 453 3.08 -25.44 3.47
N LYS A 454 3.23 -26.76 3.29
CA LYS A 454 3.49 -27.40 1.99
C LYS A 454 2.38 -27.13 0.96
N GLN A 455 1.11 -27.08 1.38
CA GLN A 455 -0.02 -26.79 0.48
C GLN A 455 -0.05 -25.32 0.05
N MET A 456 0.46 -24.42 0.90
CA MET A 456 0.54 -22.97 0.63
C MET A 456 1.82 -22.55 -0.11
N GLN A 457 2.73 -23.48 -0.40
CA GLN A 457 4.06 -23.18 -0.93
C GLN A 457 4.00 -22.35 -2.22
N LYS A 458 3.18 -22.74 -3.21
CA LYS A 458 3.03 -22.00 -4.47
C LYS A 458 2.48 -20.59 -4.27
N VAL A 459 1.58 -20.42 -3.30
CA VAL A 459 1.02 -19.12 -2.94
C VAL A 459 2.11 -18.24 -2.33
N PHE A 460 2.92 -18.79 -1.42
CA PHE A 460 4.04 -18.07 -0.83
C PHE A 460 5.09 -17.70 -1.87
N GLU A 461 5.44 -18.61 -2.78
CA GLU A 461 6.36 -18.35 -3.89
C GLU A 461 5.86 -17.22 -4.78
N ALA A 462 4.59 -17.23 -5.20
CA ALA A 462 4.00 -16.15 -5.98
C ALA A 462 4.06 -14.80 -5.26
N LEU A 463 3.69 -14.74 -3.98
CA LEU A 463 3.77 -13.51 -3.17
C LEU A 463 5.22 -13.04 -2.98
N ASN A 464 6.15 -13.97 -2.81
CA ASN A 464 7.57 -13.65 -2.68
C ASN A 464 8.11 -13.08 -4.00
N THR A 465 7.78 -13.68 -5.14
CA THR A 465 8.16 -13.18 -6.47
C THR A 465 7.64 -11.75 -6.69
N LEU A 466 6.37 -11.48 -6.37
CA LEU A 466 5.83 -10.13 -6.44
C LEU A 466 6.53 -9.16 -5.47
N GLY A 467 6.89 -9.65 -4.28
CA GLY A 467 7.51 -8.85 -3.24
C GLY A 467 8.98 -8.49 -3.48
N ILE A 468 9.73 -9.34 -4.19
CA ILE A 468 11.14 -9.09 -4.51
C ILE A 468 11.34 -8.22 -5.76
N THR A 469 10.27 -7.90 -6.50
CA THR A 469 10.36 -6.97 -7.62
C THR A 469 10.72 -5.58 -7.12
N LYS A 470 11.87 -5.06 -7.55
CA LYS A 470 12.39 -3.75 -7.13
C LYS A 470 11.82 -2.64 -8.03
N TRP A 471 11.25 -1.62 -7.40
CA TRP A 471 10.66 -0.45 -8.03
C TRP A 471 11.49 0.80 -7.75
N ARG A 472 11.37 1.83 -8.58
CA ARG A 472 11.89 3.17 -8.31
C ARG A 472 10.90 4.24 -8.77
N VAL A 473 11.13 5.48 -8.35
CA VAL A 473 10.39 6.64 -8.85
C VAL A 473 10.96 7.07 -10.20
N ASN A 474 10.11 7.14 -11.23
CA ASN A 474 10.40 7.81 -12.49
C ASN A 474 10.43 9.32 -12.24
N ARG A 475 11.64 9.85 -12.10
CA ARG A 475 11.86 11.27 -11.78
C ARG A 475 11.30 12.21 -12.84
N ARG A 476 11.46 11.86 -14.12
CA ARG A 476 11.00 12.72 -15.24
C ARG A 476 9.48 12.93 -15.18
N VAL A 477 8.72 11.87 -14.95
CA VAL A 477 7.25 11.96 -14.81
C VAL A 477 6.87 12.63 -13.50
N PHE A 478 7.57 12.30 -12.42
CA PHE A 478 7.33 12.90 -11.11
C PHE A 478 7.53 14.43 -11.11
N ASP A 479 8.57 14.94 -11.77
CA ASP A 479 8.85 16.39 -11.83
C ASP A 479 7.76 17.14 -12.62
N VAL A 480 7.23 16.54 -13.70
CA VAL A 480 6.09 17.09 -14.44
C VAL A 480 4.84 17.11 -13.57
N ILE A 481 4.56 16.03 -12.85
CA ILE A 481 3.42 15.95 -11.93
C ILE A 481 3.52 17.00 -10.82
N GLU A 482 4.68 17.15 -10.18
CA GLU A 482 4.90 18.17 -9.14
C GLU A 482 4.67 19.57 -9.71
N SER A 483 5.20 19.87 -10.90
CA SER A 483 5.01 21.17 -11.54
C SER A 483 3.52 21.45 -11.81
N ILE A 484 2.78 20.48 -12.35
CA ILE A 484 1.33 20.61 -12.58
C ILE A 484 0.58 20.81 -11.26
N TRP A 485 0.97 20.07 -10.24
CA TRP A 485 0.36 20.15 -8.92
C TRP A 485 0.62 21.51 -8.25
N GLU A 486 1.82 22.06 -8.40
CA GLU A 486 2.19 23.40 -7.91
C GLU A 486 1.42 24.51 -8.64
N MET A 487 1.13 24.34 -9.94
CA MET A 487 0.34 25.28 -10.74
C MET A 487 -1.18 25.27 -10.45
N GLY A 488 -1.67 24.39 -9.58
CA GLY A 488 -3.10 24.35 -9.21
C GLY A 488 -3.81 23.01 -9.52
N GLY A 489 -3.14 22.06 -10.17
CA GLY A 489 -3.75 20.77 -10.53
C GLY A 489 -4.72 20.88 -11.72
N ASN A 490 -5.82 20.12 -11.69
CA ASN A 490 -6.87 20.09 -12.72
C ASN A 490 -6.41 19.73 -14.16
N ILE A 491 -5.25 19.10 -14.32
CA ILE A 491 -4.68 18.68 -15.60
C ILE A 491 -4.35 17.19 -15.51
N ALA A 492 -4.48 16.44 -16.61
CA ALA A 492 -4.15 15.01 -16.70
C ALA A 492 -4.87 14.14 -15.65
N GLY A 493 -6.12 14.50 -15.30
CA GLY A 493 -6.90 13.78 -14.28
C GLY A 493 -6.50 14.07 -12.83
N LEU A 494 -5.56 15.00 -12.60
CA LEU A 494 -5.32 15.55 -11.25
C LEU A 494 -6.52 16.38 -10.80
N VAL A 495 -6.81 16.30 -9.51
CA VAL A 495 -7.87 17.11 -8.89
C VAL A 495 -7.48 18.60 -8.88
N ASP A 496 -8.48 19.46 -9.00
CA ASP A 496 -8.34 20.91 -8.82
C ASP A 496 -8.03 21.25 -7.35
N ARG A 497 -7.01 22.07 -7.13
CA ARG A 497 -6.61 22.52 -5.80
C ARG A 497 -7.61 23.47 -5.16
N GLU A 498 -8.43 24.14 -5.97
CA GLU A 498 -9.43 25.09 -5.50
C GLU A 498 -10.84 24.47 -5.42
N ASP A 499 -11.63 25.02 -4.51
CA ASP A 499 -13.04 24.70 -4.34
C ASP A 499 -13.90 25.45 -5.34
N ILE A 500 -15.00 24.84 -5.79
CA ILE A 500 -16.00 25.58 -6.55
C ILE A 500 -16.77 26.52 -5.62
N PRO A 501 -17.10 27.74 -6.08
CA PRO A 501 -17.84 28.70 -5.27
C PRO A 501 -19.22 28.15 -4.91
N THR A 502 -19.62 28.37 -3.66
CA THR A 502 -20.99 28.03 -3.23
C THR A 502 -21.93 29.13 -3.70
N PRO A 503 -23.05 28.80 -4.40
CA PRO A 503 -24.00 29.79 -4.88
C PRO A 503 -24.55 30.67 -3.75
N GLU A 504 -24.61 31.97 -3.98
CA GLU A 504 -25.19 32.92 -3.04
C GLU A 504 -26.71 32.72 -2.95
N LYS A 505 -27.25 33.00 -1.76
CA LYS A 505 -28.69 32.88 -1.53
C LYS A 505 -29.40 33.93 -2.38
N PRO A 506 -30.39 33.56 -3.21
CA PRO A 506 -31.15 34.54 -3.97
C PRO A 506 -31.90 35.49 -3.03
N ALA A 507 -32.02 36.75 -3.43
CA ALA A 507 -32.78 37.78 -2.70
C ALA A 507 -34.31 37.56 -2.77
N SER A 508 -34.76 36.78 -3.76
CA SER A 508 -36.15 36.37 -3.97
C SER A 508 -36.65 35.44 -2.88
N GLU A 509 -37.92 35.61 -2.48
CA GLU A 509 -38.63 34.69 -1.59
C GLU A 509 -39.32 33.53 -2.34
N ASP A 510 -39.16 33.44 -3.67
CA ASP A 510 -39.80 32.39 -4.44
C ASP A 510 -39.34 30.99 -3.98
N SER A 511 -40.33 30.13 -3.71
CA SER A 511 -40.11 28.79 -3.20
C SER A 511 -39.37 27.88 -4.19
N ALA A 512 -39.55 28.08 -5.51
CA ALA A 512 -38.88 27.29 -6.53
C ALA A 512 -37.41 27.71 -6.67
N GLU A 513 -37.13 29.01 -6.74
CA GLU A 513 -35.76 29.55 -6.75
C GLU A 513 -34.97 29.19 -5.47
N ILE A 514 -35.58 29.31 -4.28
CA ILE A 514 -34.93 28.90 -3.03
C ILE A 514 -34.66 27.39 -3.01
N ARG A 515 -35.54 26.58 -3.61
CA ARG A 515 -35.35 25.13 -3.71
C ARG A 515 -34.18 24.84 -4.65
N GLU A 516 -34.13 25.44 -5.83
CA GLU A 516 -33.04 25.28 -6.80
C GLU A 516 -31.70 25.73 -6.20
N TRP A 517 -31.65 26.88 -5.55
CA TRP A 517 -30.48 27.34 -4.80
C TRP A 517 -30.02 26.30 -3.77
N ARG A 518 -30.94 25.75 -2.95
CA ARG A 518 -30.62 24.68 -2.00
C ARG A 518 -30.02 23.44 -2.68
N TRP A 519 -30.52 23.07 -3.86
CA TRP A 519 -29.95 21.96 -4.64
C TRP A 519 -28.54 22.30 -5.16
N SER A 520 -28.33 23.49 -5.70
CA SER A 520 -27.05 23.96 -6.22
C SER A 520 -25.99 24.07 -5.11
N VAL A 521 -26.35 24.58 -3.92
CA VAL A 521 -25.49 24.58 -2.73
C VAL A 521 -25.11 23.17 -2.29
N ARG A 522 -26.07 22.23 -2.25
CA ARG A 522 -25.79 20.83 -1.91
C ARG A 522 -24.86 20.18 -2.92
N LYS A 523 -25.06 20.44 -4.22
CA LYS A 523 -24.20 19.96 -5.30
C LYS A 523 -22.79 20.52 -5.16
N ALA A 524 -22.65 21.83 -4.93
CA ALA A 524 -21.36 22.49 -4.74
C ALA A 524 -20.59 21.92 -3.55
N ARG A 525 -21.24 21.81 -2.39
CA ARG A 525 -20.66 21.19 -1.19
C ARG A 525 -20.25 19.74 -1.43
N LYS A 526 -21.06 18.96 -2.15
CA LYS A 526 -20.70 17.58 -2.50
C LYS A 526 -19.43 17.51 -3.33
N ILE A 527 -19.33 18.33 -4.38
CA ILE A 527 -18.15 18.38 -5.26
C ILE A 527 -16.90 18.80 -4.46
N ASN A 528 -16.99 19.84 -3.63
CA ASN A 528 -15.85 20.30 -2.83
C ASN A 528 -15.37 19.23 -1.84
N ARG A 529 -16.28 18.45 -1.25
CA ARG A 529 -15.89 17.31 -0.39
C ARG A 529 -15.18 16.20 -1.16
N GLU A 530 -15.68 15.86 -2.34
CA GLU A 530 -15.04 14.84 -3.18
C GLU A 530 -13.65 15.31 -3.63
N ARG A 531 -13.52 16.59 -4.02
CA ARG A 531 -12.22 17.21 -4.36
C ARG A 531 -11.28 17.21 -3.17
N HIS A 532 -11.73 17.64 -1.99
CA HIS A 532 -10.95 17.60 -0.74
C HIS A 532 -10.33 16.22 -0.50
N ALA A 533 -11.14 15.16 -0.55
CA ALA A 533 -10.67 13.79 -0.34
C ALA A 533 -9.62 13.38 -1.39
N GLN A 534 -9.84 13.74 -2.66
CA GLN A 534 -8.89 13.48 -3.74
C GLN A 534 -7.58 14.29 -3.60
N ARG A 535 -7.64 15.53 -3.11
CA ARG A 535 -6.46 16.37 -2.85
C ARG A 535 -5.60 15.76 -1.75
N CYS A 536 -6.23 15.36 -0.65
CA CYS A 536 -5.56 14.65 0.44
C CYS A 536 -4.90 13.34 -0.04
N ASP A 537 -5.60 12.53 -0.83
CA ASP A 537 -5.04 11.29 -1.41
C ASP A 537 -3.85 11.57 -2.35
N THR A 538 -3.95 12.60 -3.19
CA THR A 538 -2.88 13.03 -4.09
C THR A 538 -1.65 13.47 -3.30
N GLU A 539 -1.80 14.32 -2.28
CA GLU A 539 -0.69 14.76 -1.44
C GLU A 539 -0.02 13.63 -0.67
N LEU A 540 -0.78 12.64 -0.19
CA LEU A 540 -0.20 11.48 0.48
C LEU A 540 0.63 10.63 -0.51
N LYS A 541 0.15 10.44 -1.74
CA LYS A 541 0.91 9.75 -2.80
C LYS A 541 2.18 10.49 -3.17
N LEU A 542 2.09 11.81 -3.38
CA LEU A 542 3.24 12.66 -3.71
C LEU A 542 4.24 12.72 -2.55
N SER A 543 3.79 12.79 -1.29
CA SER A 543 4.67 12.74 -0.12
C SER A 543 5.51 11.46 -0.07
N VAL A 544 4.91 10.31 -0.41
CA VAL A 544 5.66 9.05 -0.52
C VAL A 544 6.67 9.10 -1.66
N ALA A 545 6.27 9.61 -2.83
CA ALA A 545 7.17 9.76 -3.97
C ALA A 545 8.35 10.70 -3.67
N ARG A 546 8.10 11.88 -3.08
CA ARG A 546 9.11 12.86 -2.65
C ARG A 546 10.16 12.24 -1.73
N LYS A 547 9.75 11.36 -0.81
CA LYS A 547 10.66 10.69 0.12
C LYS A 547 11.47 9.57 -0.53
N LEU A 548 10.95 8.91 -1.56
CA LEU A 548 11.59 7.78 -2.22
C LEU A 548 12.32 8.13 -3.52
N LYS A 549 12.19 9.36 -4.04
CA LYS A 549 12.77 9.78 -5.33
C LYS A 549 14.29 9.60 -5.41
N ASP A 550 14.97 9.66 -4.27
CA ASP A 550 16.42 9.53 -4.13
C ASP A 550 16.91 8.12 -3.80
N GLU A 551 15.99 7.19 -3.56
CA GLU A 551 16.35 5.78 -3.35
C GLU A 551 16.62 5.09 -4.69
N GLN A 552 17.68 4.27 -4.74
CA GLN A 552 18.00 3.45 -5.92
C GLN A 552 16.88 2.46 -6.26
N GLY A 553 16.09 2.08 -5.27
CA GLY A 553 14.83 1.36 -5.45
C GLY A 553 14.32 0.79 -4.13
N PHE A 554 13.07 0.40 -4.14
CA PHE A 554 12.30 -0.08 -2.98
C PHE A 554 11.38 -1.23 -3.39
N TYR A 555 10.77 -1.87 -2.40
CA TYR A 555 10.01 -3.11 -2.54
C TYR A 555 8.64 -2.99 -1.88
N TYR A 556 7.67 -3.71 -2.44
CA TYR A 556 6.33 -3.81 -1.89
C TYR A 556 6.09 -5.21 -1.34
N PRO A 557 6.01 -5.42 -0.02
CA PRO A 557 5.46 -6.67 0.49
C PRO A 557 4.01 -6.83 0.01
N HIS A 558 3.64 -8.03 -0.45
CA HIS A 558 2.30 -8.35 -0.94
C HIS A 558 1.55 -9.27 0.03
N ASN A 559 0.24 -9.07 0.12
CA ASN A 559 -0.70 -9.95 0.80
C ASN A 559 -1.94 -10.23 -0.06
N LEU A 560 -2.87 -11.05 0.43
CA LEU A 560 -4.05 -11.50 -0.31
C LEU A 560 -5.36 -10.94 0.26
N ASP A 561 -6.37 -10.75 -0.60
CA ASP A 561 -7.77 -10.74 -0.14
C ASP A 561 -8.28 -12.17 0.13
N PHE A 562 -9.51 -12.29 0.63
CA PHE A 562 -10.11 -13.60 0.95
C PHE A 562 -10.33 -14.50 -0.27
N ARG A 563 -10.21 -13.96 -1.49
CA ARG A 563 -10.35 -14.69 -2.76
C ARG A 563 -9.00 -15.10 -3.34
N GLY A 564 -7.89 -14.65 -2.75
CA GLY A 564 -6.54 -14.94 -3.21
C GLY A 564 -5.97 -13.94 -4.22
N ARG A 565 -6.56 -12.75 -4.39
CA ARG A 565 -5.96 -11.68 -5.20
C ARG A 565 -4.84 -10.99 -4.41
N ALA A 566 -3.69 -10.77 -5.05
CA ALA A 566 -2.54 -10.15 -4.42
C ALA A 566 -2.61 -8.62 -4.46
N TYR A 567 -2.19 -7.98 -3.38
CA TYR A 567 -2.16 -6.54 -3.19
C TYR A 567 -0.88 -6.12 -2.45
N PRO A 568 -0.20 -5.04 -2.87
CA PRO A 568 0.79 -4.36 -2.05
C PRO A 568 0.22 -4.00 -0.67
N MET A 569 1.06 -4.09 0.35
CA MET A 569 0.66 -3.75 1.72
C MET A 569 0.72 -2.25 2.02
N HIS A 570 1.53 -1.48 1.29
CA HIS A 570 1.55 -0.02 1.44
C HIS A 570 0.26 0.58 0.81
N PRO A 571 -0.44 1.53 1.46
CA PRO A 571 -1.76 1.96 1.01
C PRO A 571 -1.77 3.12 0.00
N HIS A 572 -0.73 3.95 -0.07
CA HIS A 572 -0.77 5.21 -0.84
C HIS A 572 -0.17 5.06 -2.24
N LEU A 573 1.17 5.09 -2.35
CA LEU A 573 1.86 4.95 -3.63
C LEU A 573 2.02 3.46 -3.96
N THR A 574 1.27 2.95 -4.94
CA THR A 574 1.38 1.54 -5.39
C THR A 574 1.11 1.39 -6.88
N HIS A 575 1.73 0.39 -7.50
CA HIS A 575 1.55 0.10 -8.93
C HIS A 575 0.14 -0.41 -9.30
N LEU A 576 -0.69 -0.78 -8.31
CA LEU A 576 -2.09 -1.16 -8.55
C LEU A 576 -3.07 0.02 -8.54
N SER A 577 -2.61 1.22 -8.18
CA SER A 577 -3.45 2.41 -7.99
C SER A 577 -3.71 3.16 -9.31
N SER A 578 -4.05 4.44 -9.21
CA SER A 578 -4.39 5.36 -10.32
C SER A 578 -3.26 5.58 -11.31
N ASP A 579 -3.57 6.16 -12.48
CA ASP A 579 -2.60 6.54 -13.51
C ASP A 579 -1.40 7.32 -12.95
N LEU A 580 -1.63 8.32 -12.09
CA LEU A 580 -0.59 9.01 -11.32
C LEU A 580 0.44 8.06 -10.70
N CYS A 581 -0.02 7.05 -9.96
CA CYS A 581 0.87 6.11 -9.27
C CYS A 581 1.62 5.21 -10.26
N ARG A 582 0.98 4.80 -11.36
CA ARG A 582 1.60 3.95 -12.38
C ARG A 582 2.61 4.72 -13.23
N GLY A 583 2.34 5.97 -13.57
CA GLY A 583 3.27 6.86 -14.26
C GLY A 583 4.51 7.19 -13.42
N ILE A 584 4.34 7.37 -12.10
CA ILE A 584 5.46 7.62 -11.16
C ILE A 584 6.34 6.38 -10.95
N LEU A 585 5.82 5.16 -11.11
CA LEU A 585 6.53 3.94 -10.75
C LEU A 585 7.10 3.20 -11.96
N GLU A 586 8.39 2.89 -11.91
CA GLU A 586 9.05 2.06 -12.92
C GLU A 586 9.94 0.99 -12.26
N PHE A 587 10.39 0.00 -13.03
CA PHE A 587 11.29 -1.02 -12.49
C PHE A 587 12.65 -0.41 -12.17
N ALA A 588 13.20 -0.72 -11.00
CA ALA A 588 14.56 -0.28 -10.65
C ALA A 588 15.61 -0.98 -11.52
N GLU A 589 15.36 -2.25 -11.85
CA GLU A 589 16.21 -3.06 -12.72
C GLU A 589 15.75 -2.94 -14.17
N GLY A 590 16.49 -2.19 -14.97
CA GLY A 590 16.21 -2.02 -16.39
C GLY A 590 16.69 -3.21 -17.23
N ARG A 591 16.14 -3.35 -18.43
CA ARG A 591 16.54 -4.36 -19.42
C ARG A 591 16.75 -3.71 -20.79
N PRO A 592 17.72 -4.19 -21.60
CA PRO A 592 17.87 -3.72 -22.96
C PRO A 592 16.60 -4.01 -23.76
N LEU A 593 16.11 -3.02 -24.52
CA LEU A 593 14.90 -3.18 -25.33
C LEU A 593 15.00 -4.34 -26.32
N GLY A 594 16.15 -4.49 -26.98
CA GLY A 594 16.27 -5.41 -28.10
C GLY A 594 15.32 -5.06 -29.25
N LYS A 595 15.25 -5.93 -30.27
CA LYS A 595 14.35 -5.72 -31.42
C LYS A 595 12.87 -5.84 -31.02
N SER A 596 12.55 -6.84 -30.20
CA SER A 596 11.17 -7.10 -29.77
C SER A 596 10.68 -6.08 -28.75
N GLY A 597 11.50 -5.65 -27.79
CA GLY A 597 11.08 -4.70 -26.77
C GLY A 597 10.80 -3.31 -27.36
N LEU A 598 11.55 -2.86 -28.38
CA LEU A 598 11.23 -1.62 -29.06
C LEU A 598 9.86 -1.68 -29.78
N ARG A 599 9.54 -2.82 -30.41
CA ARG A 599 8.20 -3.06 -31.00
C ARG A 599 7.11 -3.04 -29.93
N TRP A 600 7.34 -3.71 -28.80
CA TRP A 600 6.39 -3.75 -27.68
C TRP A 600 6.22 -2.40 -26.98
N LEU A 601 7.26 -1.56 -26.93
CA LEU A 601 7.17 -0.20 -26.42
C LEU A 601 6.23 0.66 -27.27
N ARG A 602 6.33 0.57 -28.60
CA ARG A 602 5.37 1.24 -29.50
C ARG A 602 3.95 0.74 -29.31
N ILE A 603 3.75 -0.59 -29.27
CA ILE A 603 2.43 -1.19 -29.03
C ILE A 603 1.86 -0.74 -27.67
N HIS A 604 2.70 -0.66 -26.64
CA HIS A 604 2.31 -0.20 -25.32
C HIS A 604 1.85 1.26 -25.34
N LEU A 605 2.58 2.14 -26.02
CA LEU A 605 2.21 3.54 -26.19
C LEU A 605 0.84 3.66 -26.89
N ALA A 606 0.63 2.92 -27.98
CA ALA A 606 -0.67 2.87 -28.66
C ALA A 606 -1.81 2.34 -27.77
N ASN A 607 -1.54 1.37 -26.88
CA ASN A 607 -2.53 0.87 -25.93
C ASN A 607 -2.93 1.91 -24.89
N LEU A 608 -2.00 2.75 -24.44
CA LEU A 608 -2.23 3.79 -23.44
C LEU A 608 -2.97 5.01 -24.00
N TYR A 609 -2.85 5.27 -25.32
CA TYR A 609 -3.59 6.35 -25.98
C TYR A 609 -5.11 6.15 -25.88
N SER A 610 -5.57 4.90 -26.06
CA SER A 610 -6.99 4.53 -26.12
C SER A 610 -7.74 5.19 -27.29
N GLY A 611 -9.06 5.37 -27.21
CA GLY A 611 -9.86 5.97 -28.28
C GLY A 611 -10.17 5.02 -29.45
N GLY A 612 -9.99 3.71 -29.25
CA GLY A 612 -10.17 2.68 -30.29
C GLY A 612 -8.86 2.22 -30.93
N VAL A 613 -7.74 2.91 -30.66
CA VAL A 613 -6.40 2.50 -31.12
C VAL A 613 -5.99 1.16 -30.51
N GLU A 614 -6.36 0.91 -29.25
CA GLU A 614 -6.13 -0.34 -28.53
C GLU A 614 -6.89 -1.54 -29.12
N LYS A 615 -7.87 -1.29 -30.01
CA LYS A 615 -8.64 -2.31 -30.74
C LYS A 615 -8.11 -2.57 -32.14
N LEU A 616 -7.10 -1.81 -32.59
CA LEU A 616 -6.43 -2.08 -33.85
C LEU A 616 -5.58 -3.35 -33.74
N SER A 617 -5.24 -3.94 -34.88
CA SER A 617 -4.21 -4.97 -34.96
C SER A 617 -2.87 -4.42 -34.44
N HIS A 618 -1.92 -5.30 -34.11
CA HIS A 618 -0.60 -4.84 -33.68
C HIS A 618 0.07 -3.96 -34.74
N ASP A 619 -0.11 -4.24 -36.03
CA ASP A 619 0.49 -3.43 -37.10
C ASP A 619 -0.23 -2.08 -37.25
N GLY A 620 -1.55 -2.03 -37.07
CA GLY A 620 -2.28 -0.76 -37.02
C GLY A 620 -1.87 0.11 -35.84
N ARG A 621 -1.57 -0.49 -34.68
CA ARG A 621 -1.00 0.23 -33.52
C ARG A 621 0.39 0.76 -33.80
N LEU A 622 1.22 0.01 -34.53
CA LEU A 622 2.55 0.48 -34.92
C LEU A 622 2.45 1.65 -35.90
N ALA A 623 1.59 1.56 -36.92
CA ALA A 623 1.36 2.65 -37.87
C ALA A 623 0.92 3.94 -37.15
N PHE A 624 -0.04 3.84 -36.22
CA PHE A 624 -0.46 4.97 -35.39
C PHE A 624 0.70 5.67 -34.68
N VAL A 625 1.65 4.91 -34.13
CA VAL A 625 2.82 5.49 -33.45
C VAL A 625 3.78 6.15 -34.43
N GLU A 626 3.99 5.54 -35.60
CA GLU A 626 4.85 6.12 -36.64
C GLU A 626 4.26 7.43 -37.21
N ASP A 627 2.93 7.52 -37.33
CA ASP A 627 2.24 8.72 -37.82
C ASP A 627 2.28 9.91 -36.84
N HIS A 628 2.56 9.65 -35.55
CA HIS A 628 2.58 10.67 -34.49
C HIS A 628 3.96 10.81 -33.81
N LEU A 629 5.05 10.46 -34.50
CA LEU A 629 6.39 10.53 -33.92
C LEU A 629 6.76 11.95 -33.44
N ASP A 630 6.37 12.98 -34.21
CA ASP A 630 6.67 14.37 -33.85
C ASP A 630 5.94 14.78 -32.56
N ASP A 631 4.66 14.41 -32.41
CA ASP A 631 3.88 14.68 -31.20
C ASP A 631 4.44 13.95 -29.97
N ILE A 632 4.95 12.73 -30.17
CA ILE A 632 5.61 11.93 -29.13
C ILE A 632 6.92 12.59 -28.69
N ILE A 633 7.72 13.07 -29.65
CA ILE A 633 8.98 13.75 -29.36
C ILE A 633 8.72 15.08 -28.65
N ASP A 634 7.77 15.89 -29.12
CA ASP A 634 7.38 17.14 -28.46
C ASP A 634 6.88 16.89 -27.03
N SER A 635 5.99 15.92 -26.83
CA SER A 635 5.50 15.54 -25.50
C SER A 635 6.63 15.12 -24.55
N ALA A 636 7.68 14.49 -25.08
CA ALA A 636 8.84 14.05 -24.30
C ALA A 636 9.87 15.15 -24.01
N GLU A 637 9.98 16.16 -24.86
CA GLU A 637 10.94 17.26 -24.72
C GLU A 637 10.33 18.44 -23.95
N ASN A 638 9.09 18.80 -24.24
CA ASN A 638 8.39 19.96 -23.70
C ASN A 638 7.04 19.56 -23.08
N PRO A 639 7.02 18.68 -22.05
CA PRO A 639 5.78 18.10 -21.52
C PRO A 639 4.78 19.13 -20.97
N ILE A 640 5.25 20.29 -20.51
CA ILE A 640 4.41 21.35 -19.91
C ILE A 640 4.10 22.48 -20.91
N ASN A 641 5.11 22.91 -21.69
CA ASN A 641 5.03 24.12 -22.52
C ASN A 641 4.85 23.84 -24.03
N GLY A 642 4.95 22.58 -24.46
CA GLY A 642 4.75 22.17 -25.85
C GLY A 642 3.28 22.01 -26.23
N ASN A 643 3.01 21.19 -27.24
CA ASN A 643 1.66 20.90 -27.72
C ASN A 643 0.84 20.08 -26.71
N ARG A 644 1.51 19.43 -25.76
CA ARG A 644 0.91 18.61 -24.70
C ARG A 644 -0.02 17.51 -25.25
N TRP A 645 0.32 16.95 -26.40
CA TRP A 645 -0.48 15.90 -27.03
C TRP A 645 -0.72 14.71 -26.10
N TRP A 646 0.25 14.36 -25.25
CA TRP A 646 0.10 13.31 -24.22
C TRP A 646 -1.13 13.45 -23.31
N LEU A 647 -1.72 14.64 -23.17
CA LEU A 647 -2.95 14.86 -22.39
C LEU A 647 -4.21 14.27 -23.04
N THR A 648 -4.18 13.93 -24.33
CA THR A 648 -5.33 13.35 -25.05
C THR A 648 -5.49 11.85 -24.82
N ALA A 649 -4.47 11.20 -24.25
CA ALA A 649 -4.49 9.79 -23.91
C ALA A 649 -5.44 9.49 -22.73
N GLU A 650 -5.96 8.25 -22.64
CA GLU A 650 -6.79 7.81 -21.50
C GLU A 650 -6.00 7.73 -20.19
N ASP A 651 -4.73 7.32 -20.27
CA ASP A 651 -3.78 7.24 -19.14
C ASP A 651 -2.58 8.19 -19.37
N PRO A 652 -2.74 9.52 -19.17
CA PRO A 652 -1.76 10.52 -19.60
C PRO A 652 -0.37 10.35 -19.00
N PHE A 653 -0.24 10.04 -17.70
CA PHE A 653 1.08 9.96 -17.07
C PHE A 653 1.85 8.70 -17.46
N GLN A 654 1.17 7.56 -17.59
CA GLN A 654 1.78 6.36 -18.17
C GLN A 654 2.16 6.59 -19.64
N PHE A 655 1.31 7.28 -20.41
CA PHE A 655 1.58 7.61 -21.81
C PHE A 655 2.82 8.51 -21.93
N LEU A 656 2.91 9.55 -21.11
CA LEU A 656 4.09 10.43 -21.05
C LEU A 656 5.37 9.67 -20.68
N ALA A 657 5.30 8.72 -19.74
CA ALA A 657 6.41 7.84 -19.40
C ALA A 657 6.89 7.01 -20.61
N ALA A 658 5.96 6.54 -21.44
CA ALA A 658 6.24 5.83 -22.69
C ALA A 658 6.84 6.77 -23.76
N CYS A 659 6.33 8.00 -23.91
CA CYS A 659 6.90 9.02 -24.80
C CYS A 659 8.36 9.31 -24.45
N PHE A 660 8.66 9.48 -23.16
CA PHE A 660 10.03 9.66 -22.67
C PHE A 660 10.97 8.53 -23.07
N ASN A 661 10.55 7.27 -22.91
CA ASN A 661 11.35 6.09 -23.29
C ASN A 661 11.51 5.97 -24.81
N LEU A 662 10.45 6.20 -25.58
CA LEU A 662 10.49 6.06 -27.03
C LEU A 662 11.34 7.16 -27.68
N SER A 663 11.19 8.43 -27.25
CA SER A 663 12.01 9.55 -27.72
C SER A 663 13.50 9.31 -27.46
N GLU A 664 13.86 8.80 -26.28
CA GLU A 664 15.24 8.42 -25.96
C GLU A 664 15.76 7.28 -26.85
N ALA A 665 14.91 6.28 -27.13
CA ALA A 665 15.28 5.20 -28.03
C ALA A 665 15.50 5.69 -29.47
N LEU A 666 14.66 6.60 -29.98
CA LEU A 666 14.75 7.13 -31.33
C LEU A 666 15.98 8.04 -31.54
N LYS A 667 16.40 8.77 -30.51
CA LYS A 667 17.62 9.60 -30.55
C LYS A 667 18.91 8.79 -30.43
N SER A 668 18.84 7.56 -29.93
CA SER A 668 20.00 6.68 -29.81
C SER A 668 20.44 6.13 -31.16
N SER A 669 21.74 6.13 -31.43
CA SER A 669 22.32 5.44 -32.59
C SER A 669 22.16 3.91 -32.53
N ALA A 670 21.90 3.36 -31.33
CA ALA A 670 21.61 1.95 -31.11
C ALA A 670 20.36 1.78 -30.21
N PRO A 671 19.14 1.95 -30.76
CA PRO A 671 17.89 1.91 -29.98
C PRO A 671 17.68 0.58 -29.23
N HIS A 672 18.18 -0.52 -29.78
CA HIS A 672 18.02 -1.87 -29.24
C HIS A 672 18.89 -2.16 -28.00
N THR A 673 19.94 -1.37 -27.77
CA THR A 673 20.77 -1.49 -26.56
C THR A 673 20.32 -0.58 -25.43
N LEU A 674 19.36 0.32 -25.67
CA LEU A 674 18.84 1.21 -24.65
C LEU A 674 18.22 0.39 -23.51
N ILE A 675 18.61 0.72 -22.28
CA ILE A 675 18.08 0.10 -21.09
C ILE A 675 16.77 0.79 -20.72
N SER A 676 15.65 0.08 -20.89
CA SER A 676 14.34 0.58 -20.47
C SER A 676 13.97 0.00 -19.10
N HIS A 677 13.37 0.86 -18.28
CA HIS A 677 12.84 0.54 -16.96
C HIS A 677 11.30 0.48 -16.94
N LEU A 678 10.67 0.82 -18.07
CA LEU A 678 9.23 0.98 -18.16
C LEU A 678 8.51 -0.38 -18.10
N PRO A 679 7.53 -0.56 -17.20
CA PRO A 679 6.68 -1.74 -17.21
C PRO A 679 5.77 -1.77 -18.44
N ILE A 680 5.83 -2.85 -19.22
CA ILE A 680 4.96 -3.04 -20.38
C ILE A 680 3.72 -3.86 -19.96
N HIS A 681 2.56 -3.23 -20.00
CA HIS A 681 1.30 -3.86 -19.58
C HIS A 681 0.75 -4.81 -20.66
N GLN A 682 0.33 -5.99 -20.22
CA GLN A 682 -0.41 -6.98 -20.99
C GLN A 682 -1.64 -7.37 -20.18
N ASP A 683 -2.82 -6.94 -20.62
CA ASP A 683 -4.08 -7.26 -19.95
C ASP A 683 -4.99 -8.10 -20.83
N GLY A 684 -5.68 -9.04 -20.20
CA GLY A 684 -6.65 -9.91 -20.87
C GLY A 684 -8.03 -9.28 -20.90
N SER A 685 -8.58 -9.13 -22.10
CA SER A 685 -9.94 -8.61 -22.27
C SER A 685 -10.97 -9.53 -21.61
N CYS A 686 -11.60 -9.06 -20.53
CA CYS A 686 -12.61 -9.81 -19.77
C CYS A 686 -12.13 -11.16 -19.21
N ASN A 687 -11.03 -11.16 -18.44
CA ASN A 687 -10.46 -12.36 -17.80
C ASN A 687 -11.50 -13.31 -17.15
N GLY A 688 -12.55 -12.77 -16.51
CA GLY A 688 -13.63 -13.58 -15.93
C GLY A 688 -14.38 -14.45 -16.96
N LEU A 689 -14.72 -13.88 -18.12
CA LEU A 689 -15.38 -14.60 -19.20
C LEU A 689 -14.43 -15.55 -19.93
N GLN A 690 -13.15 -15.20 -20.06
CA GLN A 690 -12.13 -16.12 -20.55
C GLN A 690 -12.08 -17.38 -19.69
N HIS A 691 -12.09 -17.23 -18.35
CA HIS A 691 -12.16 -18.37 -17.44
C HIS A 691 -13.47 -19.16 -17.59
N TYR A 692 -14.63 -18.51 -17.71
CA TYR A 692 -15.90 -19.23 -17.93
C TYR A 692 -15.91 -19.99 -19.26
N ALA A 693 -15.43 -19.40 -20.35
CA ALA A 693 -15.35 -20.04 -21.64
C ALA A 693 -14.39 -21.24 -21.61
N ALA A 694 -13.25 -21.12 -20.90
CA ALA A 694 -12.30 -22.21 -20.71
C ALA A 694 -12.90 -23.35 -19.87
N LEU A 695 -13.58 -23.03 -18.76
CA LEU A 695 -14.25 -24.03 -17.91
C LEU A 695 -15.39 -24.74 -18.64
N GLY A 696 -16.22 -23.99 -19.35
CA GLY A 696 -17.34 -24.52 -20.13
C GLY A 696 -16.96 -25.10 -21.49
N ARG A 697 -15.68 -24.99 -21.88
CA ARG A 697 -15.16 -25.37 -23.21
C ARG A 697 -16.00 -24.81 -24.38
N ASN A 698 -16.54 -23.61 -24.19
CA ASN A 698 -17.41 -22.97 -25.18
C ASN A 698 -16.57 -22.42 -26.34
N ARG A 699 -16.64 -23.05 -27.51
CA ARG A 699 -15.86 -22.66 -28.70
C ARG A 699 -16.16 -21.24 -29.19
N VAL A 700 -17.42 -20.82 -29.18
CA VAL A 700 -17.83 -19.48 -29.63
C VAL A 700 -17.32 -18.43 -28.64
N GLY A 701 -17.47 -18.69 -27.33
CA GLY A 701 -16.89 -17.85 -26.29
C GLY A 701 -15.36 -17.77 -26.41
N PHE A 702 -14.68 -18.89 -26.64
CA PHE A 702 -13.23 -18.93 -26.80
C PHE A 702 -12.75 -18.11 -27.99
N LEU A 703 -13.45 -18.17 -29.12
CA LEU A 703 -13.16 -17.37 -30.31
C LEU A 703 -13.33 -15.87 -30.06
N VAL A 704 -14.37 -15.47 -29.32
CA VAL A 704 -14.63 -14.06 -28.98
C VAL A 704 -13.68 -13.54 -27.89
N HIS A 705 -13.19 -14.40 -27.00
CA HIS A 705 -12.43 -13.97 -25.82
C HIS A 705 -10.92 -14.15 -25.91
N ILE A 706 -10.42 -15.09 -26.72
CA ILE A 706 -9.01 -15.55 -26.68
C ILE A 706 -8.36 -15.57 -28.07
N CYS A 707 -9.12 -15.66 -29.17
CA CYS A 707 -8.53 -15.93 -30.48
C CYS A 707 -8.01 -14.67 -31.18
N VAL A 708 -6.69 -14.48 -31.08
CA VAL A 708 -5.84 -13.52 -31.82
C VAL A 708 -5.81 -13.81 -33.33
N SER A 709 -6.38 -14.93 -33.79
CA SER A 709 -6.38 -15.33 -35.21
C SER A 709 -7.41 -14.59 -36.07
N CYS A 710 -8.33 -13.83 -35.46
CA CYS A 710 -9.20 -12.94 -36.22
C CYS A 710 -8.48 -11.61 -36.45
N VAL A 711 -8.40 -11.21 -37.73
CA VAL A 711 -7.74 -10.01 -38.27
C VAL A 711 -8.12 -8.70 -37.55
N ASN A 712 -9.19 -8.71 -36.75
CA ASN A 712 -9.59 -7.63 -35.85
C ASN A 712 -9.79 -8.19 -34.43
N SER A 713 -9.24 -7.55 -33.40
CA SER A 713 -9.55 -7.90 -32.01
C SER A 713 -11.04 -7.65 -31.76
N LEU A 714 -11.82 -8.73 -31.69
CA LEU A 714 -13.25 -8.68 -31.44
C LEU A 714 -13.49 -8.35 -29.95
N SER A 715 -13.82 -7.10 -29.65
CA SER A 715 -14.31 -6.74 -28.32
C SER A 715 -15.73 -7.28 -28.12
N LEU A 716 -15.94 -8.10 -27.08
CA LEU A 716 -17.27 -8.60 -26.70
C LEU A 716 -18.27 -7.47 -26.52
N TYR A 717 -17.87 -6.39 -25.83
CA TYR A 717 -18.75 -5.24 -25.60
C TYR A 717 -19.19 -4.62 -26.93
N GLY A 718 -18.26 -4.48 -27.88
CA GLY A 718 -18.59 -4.03 -29.24
C GLY A 718 -19.58 -4.97 -29.95
N SER A 719 -19.37 -6.29 -29.86
CA SER A 719 -20.25 -7.29 -30.46
C SER A 719 -21.63 -7.34 -29.80
N MET A 720 -21.71 -7.24 -28.47
CA MET A 720 -22.97 -7.18 -27.72
C MET A 720 -23.73 -5.89 -27.99
N CYS A 721 -23.04 -4.74 -28.06
CA CYS A 721 -23.67 -3.49 -28.48
C CYS A 721 -24.22 -3.59 -29.92
N LYS A 722 -23.47 -4.18 -30.86
CA LYS A 722 -23.97 -4.41 -32.23
C LYS A 722 -25.20 -5.30 -32.26
N ILE A 723 -25.21 -6.38 -31.47
CA ILE A 723 -26.38 -7.27 -31.36
C ILE A 723 -27.56 -6.53 -30.72
N SER A 724 -27.33 -5.76 -29.65
CA SER A 724 -28.36 -4.96 -28.99
C SER A 724 -28.95 -3.91 -29.93
N ILE A 725 -28.11 -3.19 -30.69
CA ILE A 725 -28.53 -2.22 -31.70
C ILE A 725 -29.31 -2.90 -32.82
N TYR A 726 -28.85 -4.08 -33.27
CA TYR A 726 -29.56 -4.87 -34.27
C TYR A 726 -30.94 -5.28 -33.77
N LEU A 727 -31.04 -5.85 -32.55
CA LEU A 727 -32.32 -6.23 -31.94
C LEU A 727 -33.25 -5.02 -31.75
N GLN A 728 -32.71 -3.87 -31.35
CA GLN A 728 -33.49 -2.64 -31.20
C GLN A 728 -33.99 -2.10 -32.54
N LYS A 729 -33.17 -2.17 -33.60
CA LYS A 729 -33.57 -1.82 -34.97
C LYS A 729 -34.60 -2.80 -35.54
N SER A 730 -34.44 -4.10 -35.29
CA SER A 730 -35.41 -5.12 -35.70
C SER A 730 -36.75 -4.98 -34.97
N SER A 731 -36.75 -4.52 -33.71
CA SER A 731 -37.95 -4.20 -32.94
C SER A 731 -38.64 -2.90 -33.36
N LEU A 732 -37.97 -2.03 -34.11
CA LEU A 732 -38.53 -0.80 -34.69
C LEU A 732 -39.05 -1.01 -36.13
N LEU A 733 -38.69 -2.14 -36.75
CA LEU A 733 -39.12 -2.55 -38.10
C LEU A 733 -40.29 -3.56 -38.08
N LEU A 734 -40.59 -4.13 -36.91
CA LEU A 734 -41.82 -4.86 -36.58
C LEU A 734 -42.80 -3.90 -35.92
#